data_AF-A0A8S1JV35-F1
#
_entry.id   AF-A0A8S1JV35-F1
#
_cell.length_a   1.000
_cell.length_b   1.000
_cell.length_c   1.000
_cell.angle_alpha   90.00
_cell.angle_beta   90.00
_cell.angle_gamma   90.00
#
_symmetry.space_group_name_H-M   'P 1'
#
loop_
_entity.id
_entity.type
_entity.pdbx_description
1 polymer ?
#
loop_
_entity_poly.entity_id
_entity_poly.type
_entity_poly.pdbx_seq_one_letter_code
_entity_poly.pdbx_strand_id
1 'polypeptide(L)'
;MKMEVIWLLILISLVKSQVVLSFQNSCLCTQIALDKECSQLYPYCNWQVNYDGNESCEITNCAYLNSSADCVLMRECIWNGNFCVTSNGIVDCNQLEGQPNLTCQQQNISCYGLSGNCVSQKDLPGCQMYSTQQECATGQEGKCSWQTQTNQCVYYVNCQQIPLNICNNYRPYETDHSQGQYCHINANGICVQMTCEDITARINCTFVQTVFNQDQFYLCIWNDQSKTCQTAKGTSDLNEQNCFVNTLGTYHWIADNKYSVQGICLPCTLRITKQSDICACEQLVAQMDCISAKICTWQQNKCITSQCQLFNEQQSLCAQSPACMYIFGKGCIPFTKCSEIRGSNQFQCIAQSIQCPSSNGQFCTSIPLDNSFCQQQDTSYNCGNSILSKGLCYWNYQKNQCQFSPSCFNLDYQVCKKLKHACYVQGYQCYPVQCYIFTQISDCSFYFDYYSGSYQYCYWNYELGYCDDQKTYNLSFQSCYISTQGTYRWSSLDSKVGVCTQCAAALIPNKKRWCQCDQLIYQGDCATASDSCLWNSEKSQCVVISCSMLKTRDLCIQNYNCHWIQYQDAMQCLPFTSCDKLPGSNSYMCMLYSQRCTQTDGQFCKELSYADSKNKCSSIADYTNCYLTVASDGVCRWNTKTQTCYTLSECNQITEMSLCGINNYACYWNFQTNTCNSITCSMVTNPSDCTYFDSYINFSFQIQMCIWNTTCQNATNLNLTSNNCYTNTARTYRWSKNNDTDGSCESCLQSTILNLALILLIISI
;
A
#
# COMPACT_ATOMS: atom_id res chain seq x y z
N MET A 1 30.98 -25.66 -14.41
CA MET A 1 30.34 -24.73 -13.44
C MET A 1 29.50 -23.60 -14.05
N LYS A 2 29.72 -23.12 -15.28
CA LYS A 2 28.86 -22.05 -15.87
C LYS A 2 27.52 -22.53 -16.47
N MET A 3 27.36 -23.83 -16.74
CA MET A 3 26.16 -24.37 -17.41
C MET A 3 25.05 -24.82 -16.45
N GLU A 4 25.38 -25.18 -15.20
CA GLU A 4 24.39 -25.58 -14.18
C GLU A 4 23.65 -24.38 -13.57
N VAL A 5 24.29 -23.20 -13.52
CA VAL A 5 23.65 -21.96 -13.04
C VAL A 5 22.56 -21.47 -14.00
N ILE A 6 22.69 -21.74 -15.30
CA ILE A 6 21.69 -21.36 -16.31
C ILE A 6 20.43 -22.20 -16.18
N TRP A 7 20.54 -23.49 -15.85
CA TRP A 7 19.37 -24.35 -15.60
C TRP A 7 18.62 -23.97 -14.32
N LEU A 8 19.33 -23.56 -13.27
CA LEU A 8 18.69 -23.08 -12.03
C LEU A 8 17.93 -21.76 -12.26
N LEU A 9 18.46 -20.85 -13.10
CA LEU A 9 17.80 -19.58 -13.43
C LEU A 9 16.58 -19.74 -14.34
N ILE A 10 16.58 -20.74 -15.25
CA ILE A 10 15.40 -21.04 -16.09
C ILE A 10 14.28 -21.68 -15.27
N LEU A 11 14.59 -22.52 -14.27
CA LEU A 11 13.58 -23.10 -13.38
C LEU A 11 12.89 -22.06 -12.48
N ILE A 12 13.58 -20.98 -12.08
CA ILE A 12 12.98 -19.89 -11.28
C ILE A 12 12.06 -19.00 -12.15
N SER A 13 12.24 -18.98 -13.47
CA SER A 13 11.42 -18.16 -14.38
C SER A 13 10.02 -18.71 -14.68
N LEU A 14 9.65 -19.87 -14.12
CA LEU A 14 8.34 -20.51 -14.28
C LEU A 14 7.59 -20.69 -12.96
N VAL A 15 7.84 -19.82 -11.97
CA VAL A 15 6.89 -19.68 -10.85
C VAL A 15 5.60 -19.09 -11.45
N LYS A 16 4.70 -19.97 -11.89
CA LYS A 16 3.36 -19.60 -12.33
C LYS A 16 2.74 -18.77 -11.22
N SER A 17 2.20 -17.60 -11.55
CA SER A 17 1.49 -16.74 -10.59
C SER A 17 0.38 -17.57 -9.93
N GLN A 18 0.55 -17.91 -8.65
CA GLN A 18 -0.42 -18.65 -7.85
C GLN A 18 -1.19 -17.67 -6.96
N VAL A 19 -2.47 -17.95 -6.75
CA VAL A 19 -3.31 -17.18 -5.81
C VAL A 19 -3.08 -17.75 -4.42
N VAL A 20 -2.38 -17.00 -3.56
CA VAL A 20 -2.19 -17.33 -2.14
C VAL A 20 -3.29 -16.65 -1.33
N LEU A 21 -4.13 -17.46 -0.68
CA LEU A 21 -5.18 -17.02 0.22
C LEU A 21 -4.63 -16.98 1.66
N SER A 22 -5.09 -16.03 2.46
CA SER A 22 -4.82 -15.97 3.90
C SER A 22 -6.07 -15.50 4.65
N PHE A 23 -6.47 -16.24 5.70
CA PHE A 23 -7.63 -15.91 6.53
C PHE A 23 -7.53 -14.54 7.21
N GLN A 24 -6.34 -13.94 7.25
CA GLN A 24 -6.15 -12.56 7.70
C GLN A 24 -6.85 -11.52 6.81
N ASN A 25 -7.22 -11.91 5.59
CA ASN A 25 -7.74 -11.04 4.54
C ASN A 25 -9.23 -11.29 4.23
N SER A 26 -10.00 -11.87 5.16
CA SER A 26 -11.44 -12.14 4.96
C SER A 26 -12.26 -10.86 4.77
N CYS A 27 -13.24 -10.90 3.86
CA CYS A 27 -14.19 -9.82 3.61
C CYS A 27 -15.06 -9.54 4.84
N LEU A 28 -15.21 -8.25 5.12
CA LEU A 28 -16.19 -7.74 6.09
C LEU A 28 -17.50 -7.51 5.34
N CYS A 29 -18.65 -7.79 5.97
CA CYS A 29 -19.97 -7.66 5.31
C CYS A 29 -20.17 -6.27 4.69
N THR A 30 -19.64 -5.23 5.34
CA THR A 30 -19.69 -3.84 4.85
C THR A 30 -19.00 -3.62 3.49
N GLN A 31 -18.15 -4.54 3.03
CA GLN A 31 -17.47 -4.48 1.75
C GLN A 31 -18.29 -5.10 0.60
N ILE A 32 -19.41 -5.75 0.92
CA ILE A 32 -20.27 -6.45 -0.04
C ILE A 32 -21.40 -5.51 -0.45
N ALA A 33 -21.40 -5.13 -1.73
CA ALA A 33 -22.32 -4.11 -2.25
C ALA A 33 -23.58 -4.68 -2.92
N LEU A 34 -23.71 -6.00 -3.03
CA LEU A 34 -24.80 -6.67 -3.73
C LEU A 34 -25.63 -7.49 -2.75
N ASP A 35 -26.95 -7.27 -2.74
CA ASP A 35 -27.91 -8.07 -1.94
C ASP A 35 -27.74 -9.56 -2.18
N LYS A 36 -27.76 -9.98 -3.44
CA LYS A 36 -27.65 -11.40 -3.79
C LYS A 36 -26.33 -11.99 -3.30
N GLU A 37 -25.24 -11.23 -3.37
CA GLU A 37 -23.96 -11.63 -2.82
C GLU A 37 -24.07 -11.76 -1.29
N CYS A 38 -24.50 -10.70 -0.62
CA CYS A 38 -24.67 -10.64 0.83
C CYS A 38 -25.54 -11.78 1.38
N SER A 39 -26.71 -11.99 0.81
CA SER A 39 -27.77 -12.86 1.33
C SER A 39 -27.61 -14.33 0.92
N GLN A 40 -26.94 -14.62 -0.21
CA GLN A 40 -26.83 -16.01 -0.72
C GLN A 40 -25.44 -16.60 -0.61
N LEU A 41 -24.39 -15.77 -0.63
CA LEU A 41 -23.02 -16.24 -0.72
C LEU A 41 -22.26 -16.09 0.59
N TYR A 42 -22.68 -15.15 1.44
CA TYR A 42 -22.07 -14.89 2.73
C TYR A 42 -23.08 -15.28 3.81
N PRO A 43 -23.10 -16.54 4.27
CA PRO A 43 -24.13 -17.04 5.20
C PRO A 43 -24.22 -16.25 6.51
N TYR A 44 -23.17 -15.48 6.83
CA TYR A 44 -23.03 -14.63 8.00
C TYR A 44 -23.29 -13.15 7.73
N CYS A 45 -23.57 -12.77 6.49
CA CYS A 45 -24.04 -11.44 6.17
C CYS A 45 -25.53 -11.50 5.84
N ASN A 46 -26.24 -10.45 6.19
CA ASN A 46 -27.63 -10.29 5.83
C ASN A 46 -27.82 -8.93 5.19
N TRP A 47 -28.50 -8.92 4.05
CA TRP A 47 -28.90 -7.69 3.44
C TRP A 47 -30.02 -7.08 4.26
N GLN A 48 -29.70 -6.01 4.97
CA GLN A 48 -30.67 -5.27 5.75
C GLN A 48 -31.12 -4.05 4.97
N VAL A 49 -32.44 -3.91 4.87
CA VAL A 49 -33.07 -2.65 4.49
C VAL A 49 -33.47 -1.97 5.78
N ASN A 50 -32.69 -0.97 6.20
CA ASN A 50 -33.00 -0.19 7.40
C ASN A 50 -34.29 0.62 7.20
N TYR A 51 -34.89 1.12 8.30
CA TYR A 51 -36.14 1.91 8.27
C TYR A 51 -36.09 3.13 7.33
N ASP A 52 -34.89 3.64 7.04
CA ASP A 52 -34.66 4.76 6.11
C ASP A 52 -34.59 4.33 4.62
N GLY A 53 -34.84 3.05 4.32
CA GLY A 53 -34.67 2.48 2.99
C GLY A 53 -33.21 2.16 2.63
N ASN A 54 -32.30 2.25 3.61
CA ASN A 54 -30.87 2.01 3.38
C ASN A 54 -30.62 0.52 3.27
N GLU A 55 -30.27 0.09 2.07
CA GLU A 55 -29.74 -1.22 1.82
C GLU A 55 -28.26 -1.28 2.25
N SER A 56 -27.91 -2.15 3.20
CA SER A 56 -26.53 -2.50 3.52
C SER A 56 -26.38 -3.99 3.80
N CYS A 57 -25.22 -4.51 3.43
CA CYS A 57 -24.79 -5.82 3.88
C CYS A 57 -24.18 -5.70 5.28
N GLU A 58 -24.87 -6.24 6.29
CA GLU A 58 -24.45 -6.17 7.69
C GLU A 58 -24.20 -7.57 8.22
N ILE A 59 -23.41 -7.68 9.28
CA ILE A 59 -23.16 -8.97 9.93
C ILE A 59 -24.49 -9.44 10.52
N THR A 60 -24.93 -10.61 10.10
CA THR A 60 -26.07 -11.28 10.72
C THR A 60 -25.68 -11.62 12.15
N ASN A 61 -26.63 -11.52 13.10
CA ASN A 61 -26.43 -12.11 14.42
C ASN A 61 -25.90 -13.54 14.24
N CYS A 62 -24.74 -13.86 14.82
CA CYS A 62 -24.10 -15.17 14.66
C CYS A 62 -25.05 -16.30 15.01
N ALA A 63 -26.09 -16.05 15.83
CA ALA A 63 -27.18 -16.98 16.15
C ALA A 63 -27.88 -17.63 14.93
N TYR A 64 -27.79 -17.05 13.73
CA TYR A 64 -28.36 -17.64 12.51
C TYR A 64 -27.43 -18.64 11.80
N LEU A 65 -26.17 -18.75 12.25
CA LEU A 65 -25.22 -19.73 11.76
C LEU A 65 -25.46 -21.07 12.47
N ASN A 66 -26.03 -22.01 11.72
CA ASN A 66 -26.48 -23.30 12.24
C ASN A 66 -25.40 -24.39 12.23
N SER A 67 -24.20 -24.08 11.74
CA SER A 67 -23.09 -25.03 11.68
C SER A 67 -21.84 -24.45 12.35
N SER A 68 -21.07 -25.34 12.99
CA SER A 68 -19.71 -25.03 13.47
C SER A 68 -18.85 -24.47 12.34
N ALA A 69 -18.95 -25.09 11.17
CA ALA A 69 -18.20 -24.73 9.97
C ALA A 69 -18.36 -23.24 9.62
N ASP A 70 -19.60 -22.77 9.46
CA ASP A 70 -19.88 -21.39 9.09
C ASP A 70 -19.54 -20.41 10.24
N CYS A 71 -19.76 -20.85 11.48
CA CYS A 71 -19.50 -20.04 12.67
C CYS A 71 -18.01 -19.73 12.87
N VAL A 72 -17.14 -20.72 12.77
CA VAL A 72 -15.71 -20.55 13.06
C VAL A 72 -14.97 -19.71 12.02
N LEU A 73 -15.51 -19.61 10.80
CA LEU A 73 -14.96 -18.73 9.76
C LEU A 73 -15.13 -17.24 10.11
N MET A 74 -16.06 -16.92 11.01
CA MET A 74 -16.35 -15.56 11.43
C MET A 74 -15.52 -15.16 12.63
N ARG A 75 -14.68 -14.14 12.43
CA ARG A 75 -13.80 -13.59 13.47
C ARG A 75 -14.55 -13.03 14.67
N GLU A 76 -15.80 -12.63 14.48
CA GLU A 76 -16.67 -12.05 15.51
C GLU A 76 -17.71 -13.06 16.02
N CYS A 77 -17.57 -14.35 15.69
CA CYS A 77 -18.48 -15.37 16.13
C CYS A 77 -17.77 -16.46 16.93
N ILE A 78 -18.49 -17.04 17.89
CA ILE A 78 -18.03 -18.12 18.76
C ILE A 78 -19.01 -19.28 18.63
N TRP A 79 -18.52 -20.44 18.21
CA TRP A 79 -19.30 -21.67 18.24
C TRP A 79 -19.26 -22.25 19.65
N ASN A 80 -20.41 -22.39 20.32
CA ASN A 80 -20.47 -22.95 21.67
C ASN A 80 -20.85 -24.44 21.72
N GLY A 81 -20.82 -25.13 20.59
CA GLY A 81 -21.20 -26.54 20.47
C GLY A 81 -22.63 -26.79 20.01
N ASN A 82 -23.54 -25.84 20.29
CA ASN A 82 -24.95 -25.96 19.92
C ASN A 82 -25.38 -24.87 18.95
N PHE A 83 -24.89 -23.65 19.16
CA PHE A 83 -25.21 -22.49 18.35
C PHE A 83 -24.02 -21.54 18.31
N CYS A 84 -24.09 -20.63 17.36
CA CYS A 84 -23.07 -19.63 17.16
C CYS A 84 -23.48 -18.32 17.87
N VAL A 85 -22.55 -17.67 18.56
CA VAL A 85 -22.79 -16.48 19.39
C VAL A 85 -21.93 -15.33 18.90
N THR A 86 -22.50 -14.13 18.80
CA THR A 86 -21.75 -12.93 18.41
C THR A 86 -20.90 -12.45 19.58
N SER A 87 -19.60 -12.25 19.36
CA SER A 87 -18.73 -11.52 20.27
C SER A 87 -18.83 -10.02 20.03
N ASN A 88 -18.55 -9.22 21.05
CA ASN A 88 -18.47 -7.76 20.92
C ASN A 88 -17.15 -7.35 20.23
N GLY A 89 -17.03 -7.64 18.93
CA GLY A 89 -15.81 -7.47 18.12
C GLY A 89 -15.13 -8.80 17.80
N ILE A 90 -13.90 -8.76 17.30
CA ILE A 90 -13.10 -9.98 17.05
C ILE A 90 -12.89 -10.74 18.36
N VAL A 91 -13.06 -12.05 18.32
CA VAL A 91 -12.90 -12.94 19.48
C VAL A 91 -11.47 -12.84 20.03
N ASP A 92 -11.32 -12.28 21.24
CA ASP A 92 -10.12 -12.46 22.04
C ASP A 92 -10.11 -13.89 22.55
N CYS A 93 -9.12 -14.66 22.12
CA CYS A 93 -9.05 -16.09 22.45
C CYS A 93 -9.02 -16.32 23.96
N ASN A 94 -8.49 -15.40 24.75
CA ASN A 94 -8.46 -15.53 26.21
C ASN A 94 -9.85 -15.39 26.86
N GLN A 95 -10.84 -14.88 26.12
CA GLN A 95 -12.22 -14.72 26.57
C GLN A 95 -13.14 -15.87 26.12
N LEU A 96 -12.62 -16.83 25.35
CA LEU A 96 -13.36 -18.04 25.02
C LEU A 96 -13.47 -18.93 26.26
N GLU A 97 -14.65 -18.95 26.87
CA GLU A 97 -15.03 -19.95 27.86
C GLU A 97 -15.14 -21.31 27.14
N GLY A 98 -13.98 -21.98 27.03
CA GLY A 98 -13.85 -23.19 26.22
C GLY A 98 -14.89 -24.22 26.61
N GLN A 99 -15.71 -24.64 25.64
CA GLN A 99 -16.76 -25.61 25.91
C GLN A 99 -16.18 -27.01 26.12
N PRO A 100 -16.78 -27.85 27.00
CA PRO A 100 -16.37 -29.24 27.16
C PRO A 100 -16.46 -29.98 25.82
N ASN A 101 -15.40 -30.69 25.44
CA ASN A 101 -15.28 -31.46 24.20
C ASN A 101 -15.11 -30.66 22.90
N LEU A 102 -14.94 -29.34 22.96
CA LEU A 102 -14.53 -28.54 21.80
C LEU A 102 -13.09 -28.05 21.99
N THR A 103 -12.29 -28.15 20.94
CA THR A 103 -11.02 -27.43 20.86
C THR A 103 -11.31 -25.94 20.68
N CYS A 104 -10.34 -25.08 20.99
CA CYS A 104 -10.52 -23.64 20.78
C CYS A 104 -10.73 -23.30 19.30
N GLN A 105 -10.10 -24.05 18.39
CA GLN A 105 -10.25 -23.88 16.94
C GLN A 105 -11.66 -24.25 16.44
N GLN A 106 -12.31 -25.21 17.09
CA GLN A 106 -13.69 -25.57 16.82
C GLN A 106 -14.69 -24.52 17.33
N GLN A 107 -14.23 -23.58 18.17
CA GLN A 107 -15.04 -22.48 18.68
C GLN A 107 -14.79 -21.18 17.90
N ASN A 108 -13.55 -20.93 17.49
CA ASN A 108 -13.19 -19.85 16.57
C ASN A 108 -11.87 -20.20 15.85
N ILE A 109 -11.80 -20.03 14.52
CA ILE A 109 -10.62 -20.46 13.73
C ILE A 109 -9.33 -19.73 14.11
N SER A 110 -9.44 -18.54 14.71
CA SER A 110 -8.29 -17.72 15.13
C SER A 110 -7.72 -18.14 16.48
N CYS A 111 -8.40 -19.04 17.20
CA CYS A 111 -8.08 -19.40 18.57
C CYS A 111 -7.62 -20.85 18.71
N TYR A 112 -6.62 -21.05 19.55
CA TYR A 112 -5.91 -22.31 19.67
C TYR A 112 -5.82 -22.74 21.14
N GLY A 113 -5.62 -24.04 21.37
CA GLY A 113 -5.56 -24.62 22.70
C GLY A 113 -6.68 -25.62 22.98
N LEU A 114 -6.73 -26.08 24.23
CA LEU A 114 -7.70 -27.05 24.73
C LEU A 114 -8.83 -26.35 25.48
N SER A 115 -9.93 -27.08 25.70
CA SER A 115 -11.09 -26.65 26.48
C SER A 115 -10.65 -25.96 27.79
N GLY A 116 -10.99 -24.67 27.92
CA GLY A 116 -10.73 -23.83 29.09
C GLY A 116 -9.49 -22.94 29.03
N ASN A 117 -8.57 -23.11 28.07
CA ASN A 117 -7.37 -22.28 27.90
C ASN A 117 -7.15 -21.96 26.42
N CYS A 118 -8.00 -21.08 25.88
CA CYS A 118 -7.89 -20.61 24.51
C CYS A 118 -6.94 -19.41 24.43
N VAL A 119 -5.98 -19.47 23.51
CA VAL A 119 -4.99 -18.41 23.29
C VAL A 119 -4.78 -18.22 21.78
N SER A 120 -4.12 -17.12 21.39
CA SER A 120 -3.71 -16.95 20.00
C SER A 120 -2.51 -17.85 19.68
N GLN A 121 -2.29 -18.19 18.40
CA GLN A 121 -1.20 -19.11 18.00
C GLN A 121 0.19 -18.67 18.51
N LYS A 122 0.45 -17.35 18.50
CA LYS A 122 1.73 -16.79 18.95
C LYS A 122 1.97 -16.94 20.45
N ASP A 123 0.91 -17.13 21.24
CA ASP A 123 0.97 -17.22 22.69
C ASP A 123 0.98 -18.69 23.17
N LEU A 124 0.85 -19.65 22.23
CA LEU A 124 0.99 -21.06 22.56
C LEU A 124 2.44 -21.39 22.97
N PRO A 125 2.62 -22.33 23.92
CA PRO A 125 3.91 -22.98 24.11
C PRO A 125 4.38 -23.65 22.81
N GLY A 126 5.70 -23.71 22.59
CA GLY A 126 6.25 -24.57 21.55
C GLY A 126 5.90 -26.05 21.81
N CYS A 127 5.68 -26.85 20.77
CA CYS A 127 5.21 -28.24 20.89
C CYS A 127 6.07 -29.06 21.87
N GLN A 128 7.38 -28.82 21.91
CA GLN A 128 8.31 -29.54 22.78
C GLN A 128 8.11 -29.27 24.28
N MET A 129 7.36 -28.23 24.65
CA MET A 129 7.06 -27.91 26.05
C MET A 129 5.90 -28.72 26.62
N TYR A 130 5.11 -29.41 25.79
CA TYR A 130 4.00 -30.22 26.27
C TYR A 130 4.49 -31.56 26.85
N SER A 131 4.05 -31.85 28.07
CA SER A 131 4.50 -33.01 28.85
C SER A 131 3.54 -34.18 28.82
N THR A 132 2.33 -33.97 28.28
CA THR A 132 1.28 -34.98 28.19
C THR A 132 0.74 -35.11 26.77
N GLN A 133 0.23 -36.30 26.43
CA GLN A 133 -0.42 -36.56 25.15
C GLN A 133 -1.64 -35.65 24.92
N GLN A 134 -2.38 -35.32 25.98
CA GLN A 134 -3.58 -34.50 25.90
C GLN A 134 -3.26 -33.05 25.51
N GLU A 135 -2.19 -32.48 26.06
CA GLU A 135 -1.72 -31.12 25.74
C GLU A 135 -1.08 -31.02 24.34
N CYS A 136 -0.59 -32.13 23.80
CA CYS A 136 0.12 -32.20 22.53
C CYS A 136 -0.79 -32.14 21.29
N ALA A 137 -1.58 -31.09 21.18
CA ALA A 137 -2.46 -30.85 20.03
C ALA A 137 -1.88 -29.79 19.07
N THR A 138 -1.56 -28.60 19.58
CA THR A 138 -1.07 -27.47 18.78
C THR A 138 -0.14 -26.59 19.62
N GLY A 139 1.00 -26.19 19.05
CA GLY A 139 2.00 -25.30 19.65
C GLY A 139 2.23 -24.07 18.79
N GLN A 140 3.16 -23.22 19.22
CA GLN A 140 3.52 -22.00 18.47
C GLN A 140 3.94 -22.33 17.02
N GLU A 141 4.58 -23.48 16.83
CA GLU A 141 5.04 -23.97 15.53
C GLU A 141 3.92 -24.58 14.67
N GLY A 142 2.70 -24.75 15.19
CA GLY A 142 1.56 -25.38 14.52
C GLY A 142 1.14 -26.71 15.14
N LYS A 143 0.56 -27.63 14.33
CA LYS A 143 0.02 -28.89 14.85
C LYS A 143 1.13 -29.78 15.43
N CYS A 144 0.91 -30.24 16.66
CA CYS A 144 1.81 -31.16 17.33
C CYS A 144 1.33 -32.61 17.20
N SER A 145 2.22 -33.55 17.48
CA SER A 145 1.95 -34.98 17.49
C SER A 145 2.69 -35.63 18.65
N TRP A 146 1.96 -36.39 19.46
CA TRP A 146 2.55 -37.14 20.55
C TRP A 146 3.24 -38.40 20.02
N GLN A 147 4.54 -38.51 20.23
CA GLN A 147 5.29 -39.73 19.91
C GLN A 147 5.29 -40.66 21.12
N THR A 148 4.50 -41.74 21.04
CA THR A 148 4.39 -42.74 22.13
C THR A 148 5.71 -43.44 22.44
N GLN A 149 6.64 -43.52 21.48
CA GLN A 149 7.94 -44.18 21.66
C GLN A 149 8.90 -43.34 22.51
N THR A 150 8.86 -42.02 22.35
CA THR A 150 9.75 -41.07 23.05
C THR A 150 9.06 -40.39 24.23
N ASN A 151 7.73 -40.54 24.35
CA ASN A 151 6.89 -39.86 25.32
C ASN A 151 7.10 -38.33 25.26
N GLN A 152 7.25 -37.82 24.04
CA GLN A 152 7.51 -36.42 23.74
C GLN A 152 6.50 -35.89 22.72
N CYS A 153 6.17 -34.62 22.88
CA CYS A 153 5.39 -33.88 21.90
C CYS A 153 6.31 -33.28 20.85
N VAL A 154 6.10 -33.66 19.59
CA VAL A 154 6.89 -33.16 18.45
C VAL A 154 6.02 -32.38 17.49
N TYR A 155 6.64 -31.56 16.65
CA TYR A 155 6.00 -30.97 15.49
C TYR A 155 6.70 -31.47 14.23
N TYR A 156 5.93 -31.60 13.16
CA TYR A 156 6.47 -31.92 11.85
C TYR A 156 6.75 -30.61 11.10
N VAL A 157 7.88 -30.53 10.39
CA VAL A 157 8.18 -29.40 9.49
C VAL A 157 7.81 -29.69 8.04
N ASN A 158 7.53 -30.96 7.71
CA ASN A 158 7.07 -31.38 6.38
C ASN A 158 6.36 -32.75 6.44
N CYS A 159 5.67 -33.11 5.36
CA CYS A 159 4.94 -34.38 5.25
C CYS A 159 5.83 -35.63 5.34
N GLN A 160 7.11 -35.55 4.96
CA GLN A 160 8.00 -36.72 4.96
C GLN A 160 8.33 -37.20 6.38
N GLN A 161 8.18 -36.32 7.38
CA GLN A 161 8.38 -36.67 8.78
C GLN A 161 7.15 -37.32 9.42
N ILE A 162 5.99 -37.27 8.75
CA ILE A 162 4.73 -37.76 9.27
C ILE A 162 4.67 -39.29 9.11
N PRO A 163 4.42 -40.05 10.18
CA PRO A 163 4.19 -41.49 10.09
C PRO A 163 3.08 -41.84 9.10
N LEU A 164 3.31 -42.85 8.26
CA LEU A 164 2.40 -43.23 7.17
C LEU A 164 0.97 -43.54 7.67
N ASN A 165 0.82 -44.10 8.87
CA ASN A 165 -0.47 -44.42 9.46
C ASN A 165 -1.33 -43.19 9.82
N ILE A 166 -0.72 -42.01 9.94
CA ILE A 166 -1.45 -40.75 10.19
C ILE A 166 -1.42 -39.79 9.00
N CYS A 167 -0.62 -40.05 7.97
CA CYS A 167 -0.42 -39.16 6.82
C CYS A 167 -1.73 -38.73 6.15
N ASN A 168 -2.58 -39.67 5.73
CA ASN A 168 -3.86 -39.38 5.06
C ASN A 168 -4.89 -38.70 5.99
N ASN A 169 -4.67 -38.72 7.30
CA ASN A 169 -5.55 -38.07 8.28
C ASN A 169 -4.91 -36.79 8.85
N TYR A 170 -3.73 -36.40 8.36
CA TYR A 170 -3.03 -35.23 8.88
C TYR A 170 -3.68 -33.95 8.34
N ARG A 171 -4.52 -33.36 9.20
CA ARG A 171 -5.12 -32.04 9.00
C ARG A 171 -4.52 -31.08 10.02
N PRO A 172 -3.70 -30.09 9.62
CA PRO A 172 -3.12 -29.13 10.55
C PRO A 172 -4.17 -28.26 11.26
N TYR A 173 -5.40 -28.16 10.70
CA TYR A 173 -6.55 -27.51 11.31
C TYR A 173 -7.72 -28.51 11.42
N GLU A 174 -8.47 -28.49 12.52
CA GLU A 174 -9.64 -29.37 12.74
C GLU A 174 -10.97 -28.69 12.40
N THR A 175 -11.01 -27.87 11.35
CA THR A 175 -12.26 -27.21 10.95
C THR A 175 -12.98 -28.03 9.88
N ASP A 176 -14.31 -28.05 9.90
CA ASP A 176 -15.14 -28.73 8.89
C ASP A 176 -14.89 -28.18 7.46
N HIS A 177 -14.33 -26.96 7.34
CA HIS A 177 -13.87 -26.36 6.08
C HIS A 177 -12.44 -26.72 5.68
N SER A 178 -11.63 -27.30 6.56
CA SER A 178 -10.33 -27.90 6.22
C SER A 178 -10.53 -29.26 5.51
N GLN A 179 -11.25 -29.25 4.40
CA GLN A 179 -11.40 -30.43 3.54
C GLN A 179 -10.10 -30.77 2.80
N GLY A 180 -9.10 -29.89 2.82
CA GLY A 180 -7.75 -30.19 2.36
C GLY A 180 -6.99 -31.02 3.39
N GLN A 181 -6.79 -32.30 3.11
CA GLN A 181 -5.67 -33.05 3.69
C GLN A 181 -4.39 -32.31 3.32
N TYR A 182 -3.53 -31.97 4.29
CA TYR A 182 -2.27 -31.30 3.96
C TYR A 182 -1.26 -32.29 3.36
N CYS A 183 -1.26 -33.51 3.88
CA CYS A 183 -0.43 -34.60 3.38
C CYS A 183 -1.30 -35.73 2.85
N HIS A 184 -0.77 -36.45 1.87
CA HIS A 184 -1.32 -37.72 1.42
C HIS A 184 -0.21 -38.72 1.12
N ILE A 185 -0.56 -39.99 1.11
CA ILE A 185 0.32 -41.06 0.66
C ILE A 185 0.24 -41.13 -0.87
N ASN A 186 1.33 -40.79 -1.56
CA ASN A 186 1.38 -40.90 -3.01
C ASN A 186 1.41 -42.37 -3.48
N ALA A 187 1.39 -42.58 -4.79
CA ALA A 187 1.44 -43.92 -5.40
C ALA A 187 2.66 -44.77 -4.99
N ASN A 188 3.74 -44.15 -4.49
CA ASN A 188 4.95 -44.83 -4.01
C ASN A 188 4.90 -45.19 -2.52
N GLY A 189 3.79 -44.92 -1.82
CA GLY A 189 3.69 -45.19 -0.39
C GLY A 189 4.43 -44.17 0.48
N ILE A 190 4.73 -42.98 -0.04
CA ILE A 190 5.46 -41.92 0.68
C ILE A 190 4.48 -40.81 1.07
N CYS A 191 4.57 -40.33 2.31
CA CYS A 191 3.81 -39.16 2.74
C CYS A 191 4.38 -37.89 2.11
N VAL A 192 3.60 -37.25 1.26
CA VAL A 192 3.97 -36.03 0.54
C VAL A 192 2.92 -34.94 0.76
N GLN A 193 3.32 -33.69 0.53
CA GLN A 193 2.40 -32.57 0.55
C GLN A 193 1.39 -32.71 -0.60
N MET A 194 0.12 -32.46 -0.29
CA MET A 194 -0.96 -32.47 -1.25
C MET A 194 -0.84 -31.26 -2.19
N THR A 195 -0.93 -31.51 -3.49
CA THR A 195 -1.13 -30.49 -4.51
C THR A 195 -2.57 -30.52 -5.01
N CYS A 196 -3.00 -29.50 -5.75
CA CYS A 196 -4.33 -29.52 -6.35
C CYS A 196 -4.51 -30.74 -7.26
N GLU A 197 -3.46 -31.20 -7.95
CA GLU A 197 -3.52 -32.36 -8.83
C GLU A 197 -3.82 -33.69 -8.11
N ASP A 198 -3.57 -33.76 -6.80
CA ASP A 198 -3.85 -34.94 -5.99
C ASP A 198 -5.35 -35.06 -5.61
N ILE A 199 -6.14 -34.00 -5.81
CA ILE A 199 -7.57 -33.98 -5.47
C ILE A 199 -8.39 -34.62 -6.61
N THR A 200 -9.00 -35.76 -6.32
CA THR A 200 -9.75 -36.56 -7.31
C THR A 200 -11.25 -36.31 -7.32
N ALA A 201 -11.79 -35.60 -6.33
CA ALA A 201 -13.22 -35.31 -6.21
C ALA A 201 -13.52 -33.84 -6.47
N ARG A 202 -14.49 -33.57 -7.36
CA ARG A 202 -14.92 -32.20 -7.71
C ARG A 202 -15.28 -31.34 -6.50
N ILE A 203 -16.01 -31.92 -5.55
CA ILE A 203 -16.47 -31.21 -4.34
C ILE A 203 -15.33 -30.78 -3.42
N ASN A 204 -14.16 -31.42 -3.52
CA ASN A 204 -13.00 -31.14 -2.67
C ASN A 204 -11.99 -30.21 -3.36
N CYS A 205 -12.20 -29.88 -4.64
CA CYS A 205 -11.26 -29.10 -5.45
C CYS A 205 -11.46 -27.60 -5.25
N THR A 206 -11.08 -27.11 -4.08
CA THR A 206 -11.26 -25.70 -3.69
C THR A 206 -9.92 -25.04 -3.39
N PHE A 207 -9.10 -25.63 -2.52
CA PHE A 207 -7.76 -25.12 -2.19
C PHE A 207 -6.90 -26.20 -1.53
N VAL A 208 -5.58 -25.99 -1.55
CA VAL A 208 -4.59 -26.77 -0.79
C VAL A 208 -3.70 -25.86 0.02
N GLN A 209 -3.28 -26.26 1.20
CA GLN A 209 -2.36 -25.46 2.02
C GLN A 209 -0.91 -25.64 1.55
N THR A 210 -0.17 -24.53 1.53
CA THR A 210 1.06 -24.41 0.73
C THR A 210 2.32 -24.44 1.58
N VAL A 211 2.23 -23.89 2.78
CA VAL A 211 3.32 -23.86 3.75
C VAL A 211 2.88 -24.57 5.01
N PHE A 212 3.72 -25.48 5.47
CA PHE A 212 3.48 -26.27 6.67
C PHE A 212 3.26 -25.31 7.85
N ASN A 213 2.15 -25.46 8.58
CA ASN A 213 1.81 -24.65 9.75
C ASN A 213 1.69 -23.13 9.53
N GLN A 214 1.39 -22.68 8.31
CA GLN A 214 1.02 -21.28 8.03
C GLN A 214 -0.36 -21.18 7.37
N ASP A 215 -1.07 -20.08 7.64
CA ASP A 215 -2.37 -19.74 7.05
C ASP A 215 -2.23 -19.25 5.58
N GLN A 216 -1.61 -20.08 4.73
CA GLN A 216 -1.41 -19.84 3.31
C GLN A 216 -1.96 -21.00 2.48
N PHE A 217 -2.88 -20.68 1.56
CA PHE A 217 -3.58 -21.66 0.72
C PHE A 217 -3.43 -21.32 -0.77
N TYR A 218 -3.21 -22.31 -1.63
CA TYR A 218 -3.36 -22.18 -3.08
C TYR A 218 -4.79 -22.49 -3.45
N LEU A 219 -5.41 -21.59 -4.21
CA LEU A 219 -6.69 -21.84 -4.86
C LEU A 219 -6.56 -23.00 -5.86
N CYS A 220 -7.50 -23.95 -5.81
CA CYS A 220 -7.63 -25.04 -6.77
C CYS A 220 -8.91 -24.85 -7.59
N ILE A 221 -8.90 -25.29 -8.85
CA ILE A 221 -10.06 -25.26 -9.73
C ILE A 221 -10.25 -26.63 -10.37
N TRP A 222 -11.50 -27.09 -10.38
CA TRP A 222 -11.88 -28.33 -11.04
C TRP A 222 -11.99 -28.11 -12.55
N ASN A 223 -11.19 -28.83 -13.32
CA ASN A 223 -11.31 -28.84 -14.77
C ASN A 223 -12.34 -29.90 -15.19
N ASP A 224 -13.52 -29.43 -15.61
CA ASP A 224 -14.63 -30.30 -16.01
C ASP A 224 -14.34 -31.15 -17.26
N GLN A 225 -13.38 -30.76 -18.10
CA GLN A 225 -12.97 -31.51 -19.30
C GLN A 225 -12.00 -32.64 -18.95
N SER A 226 -10.94 -32.35 -18.20
CA SER A 226 -9.96 -33.37 -17.80
C SER A 226 -10.43 -34.23 -16.63
N LYS A 227 -11.48 -33.81 -15.90
CA LYS A 227 -11.91 -34.41 -14.63
C LYS A 227 -10.79 -34.46 -13.60
N THR A 228 -9.92 -33.44 -13.61
CA THR A 228 -8.83 -33.29 -12.65
C THR A 228 -8.95 -31.95 -11.95
N CYS A 229 -8.52 -31.93 -10.69
CA CYS A 229 -8.28 -30.69 -9.98
C CYS A 229 -6.90 -30.14 -10.38
N GLN A 230 -6.77 -28.82 -10.50
CA GLN A 230 -5.51 -28.18 -10.88
C GLN A 230 -5.32 -26.89 -10.10
N THR A 231 -4.07 -26.47 -9.96
CA THR A 231 -3.77 -25.19 -9.31
C THR A 231 -4.34 -24.04 -10.14
N ALA A 232 -5.11 -23.16 -9.50
CA ALA A 232 -5.69 -22.01 -10.15
C ALA A 232 -4.59 -21.07 -10.65
N LYS A 233 -4.63 -20.73 -11.94
CA LYS A 233 -3.74 -19.71 -12.51
C LYS A 233 -4.14 -18.30 -12.10
N GLY A 234 -5.33 -18.11 -11.56
CA GLY A 234 -5.91 -16.82 -11.21
C GLY A 234 -7.33 -17.00 -10.68
N THR A 235 -8.03 -15.89 -10.46
CA THR A 235 -9.43 -15.90 -10.00
C THR A 235 -10.44 -15.71 -11.13
N SER A 236 -9.97 -15.73 -12.38
CA SER A 236 -10.77 -15.57 -13.61
C SER A 236 -11.76 -16.70 -13.88
N ASP A 237 -11.43 -17.91 -13.44
CA ASP A 237 -12.32 -19.07 -13.60
C ASP A 237 -13.35 -19.16 -12.46
N LEU A 238 -13.26 -18.25 -11.48
CA LEU A 238 -14.28 -18.10 -10.44
C LEU A 238 -15.45 -17.30 -11.01
N ASN A 239 -16.64 -17.61 -10.53
CA ASN A 239 -17.89 -16.94 -10.82
C ASN A 239 -18.50 -16.42 -9.52
N GLU A 240 -19.65 -15.75 -9.63
CA GLU A 240 -20.41 -15.24 -8.48
C GLU A 240 -20.56 -16.29 -7.37
N GLN A 241 -20.95 -17.52 -7.71
CA GLN A 241 -21.27 -18.57 -6.73
C GLN A 241 -20.05 -19.14 -6.00
N ASN A 242 -18.92 -19.26 -6.68
CA ASN A 242 -17.74 -19.94 -6.13
C ASN A 242 -16.60 -18.99 -5.76
N CYS A 243 -16.69 -17.69 -6.07
CA CYS A 243 -15.67 -16.71 -5.70
C CYS A 243 -15.45 -16.70 -4.19
N PHE A 244 -16.52 -16.53 -3.41
CA PHE A 244 -16.44 -16.53 -1.95
C PHE A 244 -15.98 -17.88 -1.39
N VAL A 245 -16.69 -18.95 -1.73
CA VAL A 245 -16.49 -20.29 -1.15
C VAL A 245 -15.10 -20.83 -1.46
N ASN A 246 -14.64 -20.71 -2.71
CA ASN A 246 -13.33 -21.24 -3.09
C ASN A 246 -12.17 -20.39 -2.57
N THR A 247 -12.42 -19.12 -2.23
CA THR A 247 -11.39 -18.22 -1.67
C THR A 247 -11.49 -18.05 -0.16
N LEU A 248 -12.32 -18.84 0.52
CA LEU A 248 -12.52 -18.76 1.97
C LEU A 248 -12.91 -17.35 2.43
N GLY A 249 -13.68 -16.65 1.59
CA GLY A 249 -14.10 -15.29 1.84
C GLY A 249 -13.01 -14.23 1.82
N THR A 250 -11.80 -14.57 1.35
CA THR A 250 -10.71 -13.59 1.20
C THR A 250 -10.82 -12.79 -0.10
N TYR A 251 -11.77 -13.15 -0.97
CA TYR A 251 -12.14 -12.44 -2.18
C TYR A 251 -13.65 -12.25 -2.26
N HIS A 252 -14.08 -11.22 -3.00
CA HIS A 252 -15.48 -10.93 -3.31
C HIS A 252 -15.72 -10.75 -4.80
N TRP A 253 -16.97 -10.95 -5.22
CA TRP A 253 -17.36 -10.91 -6.62
C TRP A 253 -17.86 -9.52 -7.01
N ILE A 254 -17.10 -8.82 -7.84
CA ILE A 254 -17.53 -7.56 -8.43
C ILE A 254 -18.26 -7.85 -9.74
N ALA A 255 -19.60 -7.88 -9.69
CA ALA A 255 -20.43 -8.06 -10.88
C ALA A 255 -20.39 -6.82 -11.79
N ASP A 256 -20.45 -7.04 -13.10
CA ASP A 256 -20.53 -5.98 -14.11
C ASP A 256 -21.88 -5.22 -14.00
N ASN A 257 -22.95 -5.84 -13.53
CA ASN A 257 -24.15 -5.15 -13.09
C ASN A 257 -24.92 -5.98 -12.06
N LYS A 258 -25.94 -5.37 -11.43
CA LYS A 258 -26.81 -5.99 -10.41
C LYS A 258 -27.40 -7.35 -10.83
N TYR A 259 -27.49 -7.63 -12.14
CA TYR A 259 -28.14 -8.81 -12.70
C TYR A 259 -27.21 -9.71 -13.53
N SER A 260 -25.93 -9.40 -13.69
CA SER A 260 -25.04 -10.13 -14.58
C SER A 260 -24.26 -11.23 -13.87
N VAL A 261 -24.16 -12.38 -14.54
CA VAL A 261 -23.21 -13.45 -14.21
C VAL A 261 -21.75 -13.11 -14.56
N GLN A 262 -21.49 -11.99 -15.23
CA GLN A 262 -20.15 -11.52 -15.58
C GLN A 262 -19.62 -10.59 -14.47
N GLY A 263 -18.35 -10.74 -14.12
CA GLY A 263 -17.73 -10.01 -13.03
C GLY A 263 -16.28 -10.45 -12.81
N ILE A 264 -15.68 -9.97 -11.73
CA ILE A 264 -14.33 -10.35 -11.30
C ILE A 264 -14.29 -10.71 -9.83
N CYS A 265 -13.53 -11.74 -9.51
CA CYS A 265 -13.26 -12.12 -8.12
C CYS A 265 -11.97 -11.41 -7.65
N LEU A 266 -12.10 -10.41 -6.79
CA LEU A 266 -11.00 -9.57 -6.30
C LEU A 266 -10.75 -9.78 -4.80
N PRO A 267 -9.49 -9.62 -4.33
CA PRO A 267 -9.22 -9.79 -2.92
C PRO A 267 -9.91 -8.69 -2.11
N CYS A 268 -10.45 -9.03 -0.94
CA CYS A 268 -11.14 -8.09 -0.06
C CYS A 268 -10.23 -6.97 0.46
N THR A 269 -8.91 -7.18 0.39
CA THR A 269 -7.87 -6.20 0.73
C THR A 269 -7.52 -5.27 -0.43
N LEU A 270 -8.05 -5.49 -1.63
CA LEU A 270 -7.73 -4.68 -2.80
C LEU A 270 -8.17 -3.23 -2.56
N ARG A 271 -7.24 -2.30 -2.69
CA ARG A 271 -7.54 -0.87 -2.68
C ARG A 271 -7.51 -0.32 -4.10
N ILE A 272 -8.40 0.63 -4.34
CA ILE A 272 -8.30 1.53 -5.49
C ILE A 272 -7.30 2.62 -5.10
N THR A 273 -6.02 2.39 -5.33
CA THR A 273 -4.97 3.40 -5.18
C THR A 273 -4.83 4.23 -6.45
N LYS A 274 -4.52 5.53 -6.32
CA LYS A 274 -4.22 6.36 -7.49
C LYS A 274 -3.03 5.77 -8.23
N GLN A 275 -3.13 5.69 -9.56
CA GLN A 275 -2.05 5.16 -10.41
C GLN A 275 -0.71 5.87 -10.19
N SER A 276 -0.75 7.18 -9.90
CA SER A 276 0.44 7.98 -9.62
C SER A 276 1.26 7.49 -8.43
N ASP A 277 0.60 6.78 -7.51
CA ASP A 277 1.19 6.40 -6.24
C ASP A 277 1.79 4.99 -6.30
N ILE A 278 1.39 4.16 -7.28
CA ILE A 278 1.90 2.80 -7.49
C ILE A 278 3.25 2.85 -8.20
N CYS A 279 4.19 2.00 -7.78
CA CYS A 279 5.46 1.78 -8.45
C CYS A 279 5.27 1.34 -9.90
N ALA A 280 5.88 2.09 -10.82
CA ALA A 280 6.17 1.57 -12.14
C ALA A 280 7.17 0.41 -12.04
N CYS A 281 7.09 -0.54 -12.96
CA CYS A 281 7.97 -1.70 -12.96
C CYS A 281 9.45 -1.30 -12.99
N GLU A 282 9.79 -0.25 -13.71
CA GLU A 282 11.15 0.27 -13.84
C GLU A 282 11.68 0.87 -12.51
N GLN A 283 10.79 1.16 -11.56
CA GLN A 283 11.15 1.56 -10.20
C GLN A 283 11.45 0.35 -9.31
N LEU A 284 11.00 -0.85 -9.64
CA LEU A 284 11.20 -2.02 -8.81
C LEU A 284 12.60 -2.59 -9.05
N VAL A 285 13.57 -2.04 -8.32
CA VAL A 285 14.96 -2.48 -8.38
C VAL A 285 15.16 -3.83 -7.70
N ALA A 286 14.33 -4.18 -6.71
CA ALA A 286 14.34 -5.48 -6.06
C ALA A 286 13.60 -6.53 -6.90
N GLN A 287 14.25 -7.67 -7.15
CA GLN A 287 13.61 -8.80 -7.85
C GLN A 287 12.33 -9.26 -7.15
N MET A 288 12.32 -9.30 -5.81
CA MET A 288 11.12 -9.72 -5.06
C MET A 288 9.97 -8.73 -5.24
N ASP A 289 10.21 -7.43 -5.15
CA ASP A 289 9.16 -6.44 -5.42
C ASP A 289 8.62 -6.59 -6.85
N CYS A 290 9.50 -6.82 -7.82
CA CYS A 290 9.10 -7.04 -9.21
C CYS A 290 8.20 -8.26 -9.37
N ILE A 291 8.54 -9.38 -8.72
CA ILE A 291 7.72 -10.60 -8.73
C ILE A 291 6.40 -10.36 -8.00
N SER A 292 6.44 -9.67 -6.86
CA SER A 292 5.27 -9.30 -6.06
C SER A 292 4.34 -8.34 -6.80
N ALA A 293 4.87 -7.53 -7.71
CA ALA A 293 4.07 -6.62 -8.51
C ALA A 293 3.09 -7.33 -9.44
N LYS A 294 3.31 -8.60 -9.81
CA LYS A 294 2.49 -9.44 -10.73
C LYS A 294 2.27 -8.87 -12.15
N ILE A 295 2.28 -7.55 -12.29
CA ILE A 295 2.15 -6.71 -13.49
C ILE A 295 3.52 -6.47 -14.15
N CYS A 296 4.59 -6.91 -13.50
CA CYS A 296 5.96 -6.76 -13.95
C CYS A 296 6.62 -8.12 -14.13
N THR A 297 7.60 -8.18 -15.03
CA THR A 297 8.46 -9.36 -15.21
C THR A 297 9.91 -8.97 -14.92
N TRP A 298 10.60 -9.79 -14.14
CA TRP A 298 12.03 -9.64 -13.93
C TRP A 298 12.79 -10.25 -15.12
N GLN A 299 13.45 -9.41 -15.92
CA GLN A 299 14.24 -9.83 -17.08
C GLN A 299 15.58 -9.09 -17.11
N GLN A 300 16.68 -9.83 -17.30
CA GLN A 300 18.03 -9.26 -17.43
C GLN A 300 18.43 -8.32 -16.27
N ASN A 301 18.14 -8.70 -15.03
CA ASN A 301 18.35 -7.88 -13.82
C ASN A 301 17.60 -6.55 -13.82
N LYS A 302 16.47 -6.47 -14.54
CA LYS A 302 15.58 -5.32 -14.56
C LYS A 302 14.16 -5.77 -14.37
N CYS A 303 13.36 -4.94 -13.74
CA CYS A 303 11.94 -5.12 -13.71
C CYS A 303 11.32 -4.32 -14.87
N ILE A 304 10.60 -5.02 -15.75
CA ILE A 304 9.95 -4.42 -16.92
C ILE A 304 8.44 -4.65 -16.86
N THR A 305 7.67 -3.74 -17.43
CA THR A 305 6.22 -3.88 -17.53
C THR A 305 5.85 -5.11 -18.38
N SER A 306 5.00 -5.98 -17.83
CA SER A 306 4.49 -7.16 -18.55
C SER A 306 3.52 -6.74 -19.65
N GLN A 307 3.55 -7.44 -20.78
CA GLN A 307 2.58 -7.22 -21.84
C GLN A 307 1.19 -7.68 -21.40
N CYS A 308 0.14 -6.89 -21.63
CA CYS A 308 -1.23 -7.22 -21.22
C CYS A 308 -1.68 -8.60 -21.69
N GLN A 309 -1.23 -9.04 -22.87
CA GLN A 309 -1.57 -10.34 -23.45
C GLN A 309 -1.16 -11.54 -22.57
N LEU A 310 -0.17 -11.37 -21.68
CA LEU A 310 0.23 -12.40 -20.72
C LEU A 310 -0.87 -12.70 -19.70
N PHE A 311 -1.82 -11.77 -19.51
CA PHE A 311 -2.93 -11.89 -18.56
C PHE A 311 -4.26 -12.25 -19.23
N ASN A 312 -4.25 -12.70 -20.49
CA ASN A 312 -5.49 -13.05 -21.23
C ASN A 312 -6.38 -14.06 -20.48
N GLU A 313 -5.76 -15.00 -19.75
CA GLU A 313 -6.44 -16.01 -18.93
C GLU A 313 -6.61 -15.57 -17.47
N GLN A 314 -6.13 -14.39 -17.08
CA GLN A 314 -6.05 -13.93 -15.68
C GLN A 314 -6.73 -12.57 -15.52
N GLN A 315 -8.05 -12.57 -15.65
CA GLN A 315 -8.89 -11.37 -15.61
C GLN A 315 -8.58 -10.42 -14.44
N SER A 316 -8.45 -10.93 -13.21
CA SER A 316 -8.16 -10.10 -12.05
C SER A 316 -6.78 -9.46 -12.10
N LEU A 317 -5.77 -10.15 -12.63
CA LEU A 317 -4.43 -9.59 -12.83
C LEU A 317 -4.42 -8.57 -13.96
N CYS A 318 -5.18 -8.82 -15.03
CA CYS A 318 -5.36 -7.85 -16.10
C CYS A 318 -5.99 -6.56 -15.57
N ALA A 319 -7.08 -6.66 -14.81
CA ALA A 319 -7.76 -5.50 -14.24
C ALA A 319 -6.84 -4.73 -13.27
N GLN A 320 -5.97 -5.42 -12.54
CA GLN A 320 -4.98 -4.80 -11.65
C GLN A 320 -3.80 -4.16 -12.40
N SER A 321 -3.54 -4.59 -13.64
CA SER A 321 -2.36 -4.18 -14.39
C SER A 321 -2.45 -2.75 -14.92
N PRO A 322 -1.45 -1.89 -14.63
CA PRO A 322 -1.35 -0.56 -15.22
C PRO A 322 -1.43 -0.63 -16.74
N ALA A 323 -2.18 0.29 -17.33
CA ALA A 323 -2.40 0.39 -18.77
C ALA A 323 -3.01 -0.87 -19.43
N CYS A 324 -3.56 -1.81 -18.66
CA CYS A 324 -4.30 -2.96 -19.19
C CYS A 324 -5.77 -2.93 -18.78
N MET A 325 -6.63 -3.32 -19.71
CA MET A 325 -8.05 -3.56 -19.45
C MET A 325 -8.43 -4.97 -19.89
N TYR A 326 -9.27 -5.62 -19.10
CA TYR A 326 -9.87 -6.87 -19.48
C TYR A 326 -11.19 -6.61 -20.20
N ILE A 327 -11.35 -7.16 -21.41
CA ILE A 327 -12.62 -7.16 -22.12
C ILE A 327 -13.14 -8.59 -22.20
N PHE A 328 -14.33 -8.83 -21.66
CA PHE A 328 -15.00 -10.13 -21.71
C PHE A 328 -15.05 -10.67 -23.16
N GLY A 329 -14.53 -11.89 -23.35
CA GLY A 329 -14.46 -12.55 -24.66
C GLY A 329 -13.32 -12.08 -25.58
N LYS A 330 -12.62 -10.98 -25.27
CA LYS A 330 -11.44 -10.52 -26.02
C LYS A 330 -10.13 -10.68 -25.25
N GLY A 331 -10.19 -10.91 -23.94
CA GLY A 331 -9.02 -11.05 -23.09
C GLY A 331 -8.47 -9.71 -22.62
N CYS A 332 -7.18 -9.68 -22.30
CA CYS A 332 -6.51 -8.53 -21.74
C CYS A 332 -5.82 -7.72 -22.83
N ILE A 333 -6.18 -6.44 -22.95
CA ILE A 333 -5.64 -5.54 -23.98
C ILE A 333 -5.09 -4.25 -23.36
N PRO A 334 -4.08 -3.62 -23.98
CA PRO A 334 -3.60 -2.33 -23.51
C PRO A 334 -4.65 -1.23 -23.77
N PHE A 335 -4.68 -0.23 -22.90
CA PHE A 335 -5.44 1.01 -23.08
C PHE A 335 -4.56 2.20 -22.70
N THR A 336 -4.86 3.38 -23.23
CA THR A 336 -4.09 4.60 -22.93
C THR A 336 -4.86 5.60 -22.08
N LYS A 337 -6.20 5.54 -22.10
CA LYS A 337 -7.08 6.43 -21.34
C LYS A 337 -8.30 5.69 -20.84
N CYS A 338 -8.75 6.01 -19.63
CA CYS A 338 -9.94 5.39 -19.07
C CYS A 338 -11.21 5.63 -19.90
N SER A 339 -11.28 6.73 -20.65
CA SER A 339 -12.38 7.01 -21.58
C SER A 339 -12.49 6.01 -22.74
N GLU A 340 -11.49 5.17 -22.97
CA GLU A 340 -11.52 4.07 -23.95
C GLU A 340 -12.26 2.85 -23.40
N ILE A 341 -12.38 2.74 -22.08
CA ILE A 341 -13.06 1.66 -21.39
C ILE A 341 -14.54 2.03 -21.29
N ARG A 342 -15.42 1.17 -21.78
CA ARG A 342 -16.87 1.37 -21.65
C ARG A 342 -17.34 0.80 -20.32
N GLY A 343 -17.96 1.63 -19.51
CA GLY A 343 -18.57 1.20 -18.27
C GLY A 343 -19.65 2.19 -17.90
N SER A 344 -20.86 1.69 -17.67
CA SER A 344 -22.01 2.49 -17.25
C SER A 344 -21.99 2.80 -15.76
N ASN A 345 -21.25 2.01 -14.97
CA ASN A 345 -21.09 2.20 -13.53
C ASN A 345 -19.65 1.84 -13.09
N GLN A 346 -19.31 2.23 -11.85
CA GLN A 346 -17.99 2.00 -11.26
C GLN A 346 -17.56 0.53 -11.25
N PHE A 347 -18.48 -0.40 -11.01
CA PHE A 347 -18.15 -1.82 -10.96
C PHE A 347 -17.79 -2.38 -12.34
N GLN A 348 -18.45 -1.95 -13.42
CA GLN A 348 -18.04 -2.28 -14.80
C GLN A 348 -16.62 -1.82 -15.07
N CYS A 349 -16.30 -0.64 -14.55
CA CYS A 349 -15.03 -0.01 -14.78
C CYS A 349 -13.91 -0.69 -14.00
N ILE A 350 -14.11 -0.96 -12.71
CA ILE A 350 -13.18 -1.76 -11.87
C ILE A 350 -13.02 -3.17 -12.43
N ALA A 351 -14.10 -3.79 -12.92
CA ALA A 351 -14.09 -5.12 -13.52
C ALA A 351 -13.18 -5.22 -14.74
N GLN A 352 -13.02 -4.11 -15.47
CA GLN A 352 -12.16 -4.02 -16.65
C GLN A 352 -10.77 -3.51 -16.30
N SER A 353 -10.65 -2.46 -15.48
CA SER A 353 -9.38 -1.94 -14.97
C SER A 353 -9.57 -1.16 -13.68
N ILE A 354 -8.86 -1.54 -12.62
CA ILE A 354 -8.87 -0.84 -11.31
C ILE A 354 -8.28 0.57 -11.42
N GLN A 355 -7.50 0.83 -12.47
CA GLN A 355 -6.89 2.13 -12.76
C GLN A 355 -7.91 3.15 -13.27
N CYS A 356 -9.09 2.67 -13.64
CA CYS A 356 -10.19 3.48 -14.13
C CYS A 356 -11.41 3.27 -13.25
N PRO A 357 -11.35 3.54 -11.95
CA PRO A 357 -12.36 3.06 -11.01
C PRO A 357 -13.73 3.73 -11.16
N SER A 358 -13.83 4.86 -11.86
CA SER A 358 -15.05 5.66 -11.92
C SER A 358 -15.69 5.60 -13.30
N SER A 359 -17.02 5.81 -13.38
CA SER A 359 -17.81 5.84 -14.63
C SER A 359 -18.51 7.18 -14.77
N ASN A 360 -18.59 7.74 -15.98
CA ASN A 360 -19.44 8.89 -16.30
C ASN A 360 -20.82 8.51 -16.86
N GLY A 361 -21.25 7.26 -16.67
CA GLY A 361 -22.50 6.70 -17.20
C GLY A 361 -22.34 5.96 -18.54
N GLN A 362 -21.23 6.16 -19.25
CA GLN A 362 -20.95 5.47 -20.52
C GLN A 362 -19.51 4.94 -20.62
N PHE A 363 -18.55 5.71 -20.11
CA PHE A 363 -17.13 5.42 -20.16
C PHE A 363 -16.49 5.55 -18.78
N CYS A 364 -15.39 4.83 -18.59
CA CYS A 364 -14.63 4.90 -17.35
C CYS A 364 -13.73 6.14 -17.31
N THR A 365 -13.27 6.50 -16.12
CA THR A 365 -12.48 7.71 -15.85
C THR A 365 -11.36 7.40 -14.83
N SER A 366 -10.20 8.06 -14.99
CA SER A 366 -8.95 7.77 -14.25
C SER A 366 -8.82 8.50 -12.91
N ILE A 367 -9.60 9.56 -12.72
CA ILE A 367 -9.45 10.52 -11.62
C ILE A 367 -10.86 10.77 -11.09
N PRO A 368 -11.02 11.00 -9.79
CA PRO A 368 -12.31 11.41 -9.29
C PRO A 368 -12.68 12.74 -9.93
N LEU A 369 -13.77 12.70 -10.68
CA LEU A 369 -14.42 13.88 -11.23
C LEU A 369 -14.68 14.89 -10.08
N ASP A 370 -14.77 16.18 -10.39
CA ASP A 370 -14.96 17.22 -9.36
C ASP A 370 -16.20 16.94 -8.47
N ASN A 371 -16.42 17.75 -7.43
CA ASN A 371 -17.55 17.56 -6.50
C ASN A 371 -18.93 17.40 -7.19
N SER A 372 -19.10 17.88 -8.44
CA SER A 372 -20.33 17.70 -9.21
C SER A 372 -20.58 16.25 -9.61
N PHE A 373 -19.55 15.40 -9.62
CA PHE A 373 -19.70 13.98 -9.92
C PHE A 373 -20.52 13.22 -8.90
N CYS A 374 -20.27 13.45 -7.60
CA CYS A 374 -21.11 12.84 -6.58
C CYS A 374 -22.56 13.24 -6.86
N GLN A 375 -22.82 14.53 -7.15
CA GLN A 375 -24.19 15.02 -7.40
C GLN A 375 -24.84 14.45 -8.67
N GLN A 376 -24.05 13.94 -9.63
CA GLN A 376 -24.56 13.32 -10.86
C GLN A 376 -24.93 11.83 -10.67
N GLN A 377 -24.56 11.21 -9.55
CA GLN A 377 -24.97 9.84 -9.27
C GLN A 377 -26.42 9.83 -8.79
N ASP A 378 -27.24 9.07 -9.50
CA ASP A 378 -28.69 8.95 -9.33
C ASP A 378 -29.12 7.70 -8.53
N THR A 379 -28.15 6.86 -8.14
CA THR A 379 -28.40 5.67 -7.32
C THR A 379 -27.39 5.54 -6.18
N SER A 380 -27.85 4.98 -5.05
CA SER A 380 -27.01 4.63 -3.90
C SER A 380 -25.85 3.71 -4.30
N TYR A 381 -26.12 2.79 -5.21
CA TYR A 381 -25.16 1.85 -5.79
C TYR A 381 -23.97 2.55 -6.46
N ASN A 382 -24.21 3.61 -7.24
CA ASN A 382 -23.13 4.33 -7.92
C ASN A 382 -22.38 5.31 -6.99
N CYS A 383 -22.95 5.66 -5.85
CA CYS A 383 -22.43 6.71 -4.98
C CYS A 383 -21.43 6.24 -3.92
N GLY A 384 -21.66 5.05 -3.33
CA GLY A 384 -21.01 4.64 -2.06
C GLY A 384 -19.51 4.35 -2.12
N ASN A 385 -18.88 4.30 -3.30
CA ASN A 385 -17.51 3.82 -3.47
C ASN A 385 -16.59 4.81 -4.21
N SER A 386 -17.00 6.07 -4.37
CA SER A 386 -16.20 7.09 -5.08
C SER A 386 -15.43 7.97 -4.10
N ILE A 387 -14.11 7.82 -4.08
CA ILE A 387 -13.18 8.66 -3.30
C ILE A 387 -12.76 9.82 -4.17
N LEU A 388 -13.00 11.06 -3.75
CA LEU A 388 -12.51 12.26 -4.43
C LEU A 388 -11.19 12.76 -3.81
N SER A 389 -10.49 13.64 -4.52
CA SER A 389 -9.15 14.11 -4.13
C SER A 389 -9.05 14.76 -2.74
N LYS A 390 -10.16 15.22 -2.14
CA LYS A 390 -10.23 15.78 -0.77
C LYS A 390 -11.52 15.42 -0.04
N GLY A 391 -12.07 14.22 -0.26
CA GLY A 391 -13.30 13.77 0.40
C GLY A 391 -13.89 12.52 -0.23
N LEU A 392 -15.10 12.16 0.16
CA LEU A 392 -15.78 10.98 -0.38
C LEU A 392 -17.22 11.26 -0.77
N CYS A 393 -17.69 10.54 -1.80
CA CYS A 393 -19.10 10.48 -2.11
C CYS A 393 -19.79 9.53 -1.11
N TYR A 394 -20.95 9.93 -0.61
CA TYR A 394 -21.82 9.08 0.18
C TYR A 394 -23.26 9.33 -0.23
N TRP A 395 -24.08 8.28 -0.20
CA TRP A 395 -25.49 8.42 -0.55
C TRP A 395 -26.25 9.00 0.64
N ASN A 396 -26.81 10.20 0.48
CA ASN A 396 -27.72 10.77 1.47
C ASN A 396 -29.13 10.24 1.20
N TYR A 397 -29.54 9.24 1.98
CA TYR A 397 -30.84 8.59 1.83
C TYR A 397 -32.01 9.50 2.19
N GLN A 398 -31.85 10.43 3.15
CA GLN A 398 -32.90 11.41 3.48
C GLN A 398 -33.23 12.32 2.29
N LYS A 399 -32.22 12.60 1.45
CA LYS A 399 -32.36 13.43 0.25
C LYS A 399 -32.47 12.60 -1.03
N ASN A 400 -32.36 11.27 -0.94
CA ASN A 400 -32.27 10.34 -2.06
C ASN A 400 -31.31 10.82 -3.16
N GLN A 401 -30.15 11.33 -2.77
CA GLN A 401 -29.14 11.87 -3.69
C GLN A 401 -27.73 11.59 -3.17
N CYS A 402 -26.79 11.45 -4.09
CA CYS A 402 -25.40 11.31 -3.75
C CYS A 402 -24.78 12.65 -3.35
N GLN A 403 -24.03 12.68 -2.25
CA GLN A 403 -23.43 13.89 -1.69
C GLN A 403 -21.93 13.73 -1.53
N PHE A 404 -21.21 14.82 -1.73
CA PHE A 404 -19.79 14.90 -1.44
C PHE A 404 -19.59 15.36 0.00
N SER A 405 -18.77 14.64 0.77
CA SER A 405 -18.29 15.11 2.07
C SER A 405 -16.78 15.38 2.04
N PRO A 406 -16.33 16.63 2.26
CA PRO A 406 -14.91 16.96 2.35
C PRO A 406 -14.28 16.53 3.69
N SER A 407 -15.08 16.08 4.67
CA SER A 407 -14.57 15.59 5.95
C SER A 407 -15.56 14.65 6.63
N CYS A 408 -15.09 13.90 7.62
CA CYS A 408 -15.95 13.04 8.44
C CYS A 408 -16.94 13.84 9.30
N PHE A 409 -16.59 15.06 9.72
CA PHE A 409 -17.36 15.84 10.68
C PHE A 409 -18.80 16.18 10.23
N ASN A 410 -19.05 16.17 8.93
CA ASN A 410 -20.36 16.49 8.35
C ASN A 410 -21.22 15.25 8.08
N LEU A 411 -20.70 14.06 8.39
CA LEU A 411 -21.40 12.81 8.13
C LEU A 411 -22.34 12.48 9.29
N ASP A 412 -23.52 11.98 8.96
CA ASP A 412 -24.37 11.38 9.97
C ASP A 412 -23.73 10.10 10.53
N TYR A 413 -24.21 9.69 11.71
CA TYR A 413 -23.70 8.55 12.45
C TYR A 413 -23.70 7.25 11.63
N GLN A 414 -24.71 7.01 10.80
CA GLN A 414 -24.84 5.77 10.03
C GLN A 414 -23.89 5.75 8.84
N VAL A 415 -23.75 6.88 8.15
CA VAL A 415 -22.77 7.04 7.07
C VAL A 415 -21.35 6.90 7.62
N CYS A 416 -21.07 7.50 8.79
CA CYS A 416 -19.76 7.41 9.42
C CYS A 416 -19.33 5.97 9.70
N LYS A 417 -20.23 5.14 10.25
CA LYS A 417 -19.94 3.72 10.54
C LYS A 417 -19.59 2.91 9.30
N LYS A 418 -20.17 3.25 8.14
CA LYS A 418 -19.89 2.58 6.86
C LYS A 418 -18.49 2.88 6.33
N LEU A 419 -17.86 3.94 6.82
CA LEU A 419 -16.60 4.46 6.32
C LEU A 419 -15.43 4.14 7.25
N LYS A 420 -15.38 2.96 7.89
CA LYS A 420 -14.43 2.63 8.98
C LYS A 420 -12.93 2.87 8.73
N HIS A 421 -12.50 2.93 7.46
CA HIS A 421 -11.11 3.25 7.10
C HIS A 421 -10.91 4.73 6.78
N ALA A 422 -11.95 5.54 6.70
CA ALA A 422 -11.88 6.98 6.46
C ALA A 422 -12.39 7.76 7.68
N CYS A 423 -13.45 7.28 8.31
CA CYS A 423 -14.12 7.87 9.45
C CYS A 423 -14.39 6.87 10.58
N TYR A 424 -14.30 7.35 11.82
CA TYR A 424 -14.73 6.61 13.01
C TYR A 424 -15.71 7.45 13.83
N VAL A 425 -16.53 6.76 14.59
CA VAL A 425 -17.53 7.39 15.45
C VAL A 425 -17.01 7.48 16.88
N GLN A 426 -17.09 8.68 17.47
CA GLN A 426 -16.86 8.90 18.88
C GLN A 426 -18.05 9.67 19.47
N GLY A 427 -18.87 8.98 20.28
CA GLY A 427 -20.18 9.51 20.71
C GLY A 427 -21.15 9.63 19.54
N TYR A 428 -21.69 10.84 19.32
CA TYR A 428 -22.58 11.17 18.19
C TYR A 428 -21.87 11.90 17.04
N GLN A 429 -20.55 12.06 17.14
CA GLN A 429 -19.75 12.79 16.17
C GLN A 429 -18.88 11.82 15.37
N CYS A 430 -18.62 12.22 14.13
CA CYS A 430 -17.83 11.48 13.18
C CYS A 430 -16.49 12.17 12.97
N TYR A 431 -15.40 11.42 13.07
CA TYR A 431 -14.02 11.93 13.05
C TYR A 431 -13.21 11.22 11.97
N PRO A 432 -12.23 11.88 11.33
CA PRO A 432 -11.31 11.21 10.43
C PRO A 432 -10.48 10.16 11.18
N VAL A 433 -10.32 8.99 10.58
CA VAL A 433 -9.53 7.89 11.16
C VAL A 433 -8.05 8.25 11.12
N GLN A 434 -7.32 7.77 12.13
CA GLN A 434 -5.86 7.69 12.17
C GLN A 434 -5.50 6.28 12.63
N CYS A 435 -4.26 5.82 12.45
CA CYS A 435 -3.96 4.42 12.74
C CYS A 435 -4.28 4.02 14.18
N TYR A 436 -4.00 4.85 15.18
CA TYR A 436 -4.24 4.50 16.60
C TYR A 436 -5.70 4.19 16.95
N ILE A 437 -6.64 4.54 16.09
CA ILE A 437 -8.05 4.17 16.24
C ILE A 437 -8.25 2.66 16.05
N PHE A 438 -7.42 2.02 15.24
CA PHE A 438 -7.46 0.57 15.04
C PHE A 438 -6.78 -0.12 16.22
N THR A 439 -7.59 -0.67 17.11
CA THR A 439 -7.15 -1.44 18.27
C THR A 439 -7.15 -2.95 18.00
N GLN A 440 -7.27 -3.36 16.74
CA GLN A 440 -7.23 -4.76 16.31
C GLN A 440 -6.22 -4.95 15.17
N ILE A 441 -5.47 -6.04 15.23
CA ILE A 441 -4.38 -6.35 14.26
C ILE A 441 -4.89 -6.50 12.83
N SER A 442 -6.12 -6.96 12.64
CA SER A 442 -6.77 -7.12 11.33
C SER A 442 -7.16 -5.80 10.70
N ASP A 443 -7.59 -4.85 11.51
CA ASP A 443 -7.98 -3.51 11.06
C ASP A 443 -6.74 -2.67 10.80
N CYS A 444 -5.60 -3.12 11.34
CA CYS A 444 -4.28 -2.55 11.22
C CYS A 444 -3.65 -2.64 9.85
N SER A 445 -4.24 -1.90 8.93
CA SER A 445 -3.88 -1.98 7.54
C SER A 445 -3.69 -0.58 6.97
N PHE A 446 -4.71 0.28 7.08
CA PHE A 446 -4.68 1.63 6.52
C PHE A 446 -5.86 2.50 6.94
N TYR A 447 -5.69 3.80 6.76
CA TYR A 447 -6.77 4.77 6.77
C TYR A 447 -6.68 5.74 5.59
N PHE A 448 -7.81 6.35 5.21
CA PHE A 448 -7.87 7.42 4.22
C PHE A 448 -7.65 8.76 4.94
N ASP A 449 -6.55 9.41 4.60
CA ASP A 449 -6.26 10.75 5.08
C ASP A 449 -6.97 11.76 4.18
N TYR A 450 -8.03 12.37 4.73
CA TYR A 450 -8.80 13.41 4.07
C TYR A 450 -7.96 14.65 3.70
N TYR A 451 -6.88 14.92 4.43
CA TYR A 451 -6.03 16.09 4.19
C TYR A 451 -5.13 15.88 2.98
N SER A 452 -4.51 14.71 2.86
CA SER A 452 -3.66 14.38 1.71
C SER A 452 -4.46 13.82 0.52
N GLY A 453 -5.69 13.37 0.74
CA GLY A 453 -6.46 12.66 -0.27
C GLY A 453 -5.81 11.36 -0.70
N SER A 454 -5.15 10.68 0.24
CA SER A 454 -4.41 9.44 0.02
C SER A 454 -4.61 8.46 1.17
N TYR A 455 -4.40 7.18 0.90
CA TYR A 455 -4.38 6.18 1.95
C TYR A 455 -3.03 6.16 2.66
N GLN A 456 -3.06 6.16 3.99
CA GLN A 456 -1.91 6.01 4.87
C GLN A 456 -1.89 4.60 5.44
N TYR A 457 -0.70 4.05 5.68
CA TYR A 457 -0.55 2.67 6.15
C TYR A 457 -0.47 2.61 7.68
N CYS A 458 -1.09 1.58 8.26
CA CYS A 458 -1.07 1.30 9.69
C CYS A 458 -0.29 0.05 10.00
N TYR A 459 0.50 0.08 11.07
CA TYR A 459 1.23 -1.08 11.56
C TYR A 459 0.83 -1.41 12.97
N TRP A 460 0.70 -2.71 13.20
CA TRP A 460 0.36 -3.21 14.50
C TRP A 460 1.53 -3.08 15.45
N ASN A 461 1.45 -2.12 16.37
CA ASN A 461 2.43 -1.99 17.42
C ASN A 461 2.10 -3.00 18.52
N TYR A 462 2.84 -4.11 18.54
CA TYR A 462 2.67 -5.17 19.53
C TYR A 462 2.89 -4.72 20.97
N GLU A 463 3.71 -3.69 21.22
CA GLU A 463 3.96 -3.16 22.56
C GLU A 463 2.80 -2.29 23.05
N LEU A 464 2.18 -1.53 22.14
CA LEU A 464 1.11 -0.59 22.48
C LEU A 464 -0.29 -1.22 22.39
N GLY A 465 -0.43 -2.37 21.73
CA GLY A 465 -1.71 -3.06 21.56
C GLY A 465 -2.70 -2.32 20.64
N TYR A 466 -2.19 -1.40 19.82
CA TYR A 466 -2.96 -0.70 18.79
C TYR A 466 -2.08 -0.41 17.58
N CYS A 467 -2.71 0.04 16.51
CA CYS A 467 -2.03 0.41 15.29
C CYS A 467 -1.35 1.76 15.38
N ASP A 468 -0.05 1.81 15.14
CA ASP A 468 0.63 3.07 14.97
C ASP A 468 0.63 3.46 13.48
N ASP A 469 0.73 4.75 13.20
CA ASP A 469 1.05 5.20 11.85
C ASP A 469 2.42 4.61 11.53
N GLN A 470 2.49 3.60 10.65
CA GLN A 470 3.76 2.94 10.47
C GLN A 470 4.70 3.90 9.79
N LYS A 471 5.86 4.04 10.40
CA LYS A 471 7.02 4.52 9.70
C LYS A 471 7.46 3.40 8.77
N THR A 472 7.07 3.50 7.50
CA THR A 472 7.19 2.51 6.42
C THR A 472 8.54 1.80 6.37
N TYR A 473 9.60 2.40 6.89
CA TYR A 473 10.93 1.82 7.03
C TYR A 473 11.07 0.58 7.90
N ASN A 474 10.10 0.26 8.75
CA ASN A 474 10.12 -0.98 9.54
C ASN A 474 9.62 -2.20 8.74
N LEU A 475 9.09 -2.00 7.52
CA LEU A 475 8.72 -3.11 6.65
C LEU A 475 9.97 -3.85 6.18
N SER A 476 9.87 -5.17 6.07
CA SER A 476 10.93 -6.04 5.55
C SER A 476 10.99 -6.01 4.02
N PHE A 477 12.06 -6.59 3.47
CA PHE A 477 12.21 -6.83 2.03
C PHE A 477 10.99 -7.52 1.40
N GLN A 478 10.44 -8.55 2.06
CA GLN A 478 9.32 -9.33 1.53
C GLN A 478 7.97 -8.61 1.70
N SER A 479 7.84 -7.78 2.74
CA SER A 479 6.56 -7.15 3.08
C SER A 479 6.40 -5.76 2.50
N CYS A 480 7.49 -5.08 2.10
CA CYS A 480 7.43 -3.70 1.65
C CYS A 480 6.41 -3.45 0.53
N TYR A 481 6.61 -4.06 -0.64
CA TYR A 481 5.71 -3.87 -1.78
C TYR A 481 4.30 -4.41 -1.50
N ILE A 482 4.20 -5.63 -0.93
CA ILE A 482 2.92 -6.31 -0.70
C ILE A 482 2.06 -5.54 0.31
N SER A 483 2.62 -5.20 1.48
CA SER A 483 1.89 -4.53 2.57
C SER A 483 1.48 -3.11 2.20
N THR A 484 2.27 -2.43 1.36
CA THR A 484 1.94 -1.09 0.85
C THR A 484 1.14 -1.11 -0.46
N GLN A 485 0.78 -2.30 -0.95
CA GLN A 485 0.04 -2.50 -2.21
C GLN A 485 0.72 -1.80 -3.40
N GLY A 486 2.04 -1.85 -3.42
CA GLY A 486 2.87 -1.29 -4.47
C GLY A 486 3.03 0.23 -4.43
N THR A 487 2.54 0.93 -3.40
CA THR A 487 2.80 2.37 -3.24
C THR A 487 4.18 2.67 -2.68
N TYR A 488 4.83 1.64 -2.12
CA TYR A 488 6.22 1.66 -1.72
C TYR A 488 6.97 0.47 -2.34
N ARG A 489 8.29 0.62 -2.41
CA ARG A 489 9.26 -0.39 -2.86
C ARG A 489 10.46 -0.44 -1.93
N TRP A 490 11.12 -1.58 -1.94
CA TRP A 490 12.40 -1.76 -1.30
C TRP A 490 13.49 -1.01 -2.08
N SER A 491 14.29 -0.23 -1.36
CA SER A 491 15.29 0.65 -1.97
C SER A 491 16.56 -0.05 -2.47
N SER A 492 16.66 -1.37 -2.32
CA SER A 492 17.91 -2.13 -2.51
C SER A 492 17.75 -3.42 -3.30
N LEU A 493 18.87 -3.94 -3.80
CA LEU A 493 18.97 -5.32 -4.27
C LEU A 493 19.22 -6.32 -3.13
N ASP A 494 19.77 -5.85 -2.01
CA ASP A 494 20.07 -6.67 -0.84
C ASP A 494 18.85 -6.71 0.09
N SER A 495 18.40 -7.91 0.43
CA SER A 495 17.27 -8.13 1.34
C SER A 495 17.55 -7.72 2.79
N LYS A 496 18.82 -7.56 3.16
CA LYS A 496 19.26 -7.15 4.51
C LYS A 496 19.59 -5.66 4.61
N VAL A 497 19.89 -5.03 3.49
CA VAL A 497 20.38 -3.65 3.44
C VAL A 497 19.47 -2.85 2.53
N GLY A 498 18.36 -2.36 3.06
CA GLY A 498 17.42 -1.52 2.35
C GLY A 498 16.32 -1.03 3.28
N VAL A 499 15.45 -0.18 2.76
CA VAL A 499 14.28 0.29 3.50
C VAL A 499 13.10 0.40 2.54
N CYS A 500 11.90 0.31 3.08
CA CYS A 500 10.70 0.51 2.30
C CYS A 500 10.46 2.00 2.04
N THR A 501 10.18 2.33 0.78
CA THR A 501 10.19 3.72 0.30
C THR A 501 9.15 4.01 -0.75
N GLN A 502 8.56 5.21 -0.69
CA GLN A 502 7.47 5.56 -1.59
C GLN A 502 7.96 5.57 -3.05
N CYS A 503 7.16 4.99 -3.92
CA CYS A 503 7.44 4.92 -5.35
C CYS A 503 7.48 6.32 -5.99
N ALA A 504 6.54 7.16 -5.60
CA ALA A 504 6.43 8.56 -6.01
C ALA A 504 7.08 9.52 -4.99
N ALA A 505 8.18 9.11 -4.34
CA ALA A 505 8.96 10.07 -3.56
C ALA A 505 9.50 11.13 -4.53
N ALA A 506 8.83 12.29 -4.58
CA ALA A 506 9.40 13.46 -5.19
C ALA A 506 10.77 13.66 -4.55
N LEU A 507 11.81 13.47 -5.34
CA LEU A 507 13.10 14.04 -5.01
C LEU A 507 12.80 15.53 -4.87
N ILE A 508 12.80 16.07 -3.64
CA ILE A 508 12.72 17.51 -3.39
C ILE A 508 14.16 17.96 -3.17
N PRO A 509 14.91 18.25 -4.24
CA PRO A 509 16.32 17.95 -4.15
C PRO A 509 17.10 19.26 -4.31
N ASN A 510 16.81 20.25 -3.45
CA ASN A 510 17.73 21.36 -3.12
C ASN A 510 17.23 22.24 -1.96
N LYS A 511 17.22 21.72 -0.73
CA LYS A 511 16.94 22.55 0.48
C LYS A 511 17.96 23.66 0.73
N LYS A 512 19.06 23.74 -0.03
CA LYS A 512 20.06 24.82 0.12
C LYS A 512 19.49 26.22 -0.15
N ARG A 513 18.43 26.32 -0.96
CA ARG A 513 17.73 27.59 -1.23
C ARG A 513 16.58 27.86 -0.26
N TRP A 514 16.26 26.92 0.62
CA TRP A 514 15.25 27.16 1.65
C TRP A 514 15.75 28.17 2.66
N CYS A 515 14.82 28.89 3.24
CA CYS A 515 15.10 29.77 4.36
C CYS A 515 15.75 28.96 5.49
N GLN A 516 16.88 29.44 5.98
CA GLN A 516 17.49 28.93 7.20
C GLN A 516 16.62 29.32 8.41
N CYS A 517 16.66 28.54 9.48
CA CYS A 517 15.81 28.78 10.65
C CYS A 517 16.02 30.18 11.24
N ASP A 518 17.25 30.69 11.25
CA ASP A 518 17.58 32.05 11.73
C ASP A 518 17.02 33.16 10.84
N GLN A 519 16.62 32.85 9.61
CA GLN A 519 15.93 33.79 8.71
C GLN A 519 14.43 33.85 9.00
N LEU A 520 13.84 32.80 9.58
CA LEU A 520 12.41 32.71 9.89
C LEU A 520 12.05 33.52 11.14
N ILE A 521 11.82 34.81 10.95
CA ILE A 521 11.49 35.73 12.05
C ILE A 521 10.00 35.70 12.45
N TYR A 522 9.14 35.11 11.62
CA TYR A 522 7.72 34.95 11.90
C TYR A 522 7.43 33.57 12.50
N GLN A 523 6.69 33.53 13.61
CA GLN A 523 6.36 32.27 14.30
C GLN A 523 5.62 31.27 13.40
N GLY A 524 4.71 31.73 12.54
CA GLY A 524 3.96 30.86 11.63
C GLY A 524 4.84 30.18 10.59
N ASP A 525 5.81 30.90 10.03
CA ASP A 525 6.80 30.31 9.10
C ASP A 525 7.65 29.26 9.82
N CYS A 526 8.10 29.57 11.04
CA CYS A 526 8.89 28.64 11.85
C CYS A 526 8.13 27.36 12.20
N ALA A 527 6.86 27.48 12.60
CA ALA A 527 5.99 26.34 12.90
C ALA A 527 5.76 25.47 11.65
N THR A 528 5.66 26.10 10.48
CA THR A 528 5.53 25.39 9.21
C THR A 528 6.82 24.70 8.77
N ALA A 529 7.98 25.24 9.19
CA ALA A 529 9.29 24.63 9.05
C ALA A 529 9.65 23.63 10.16
N SER A 530 8.65 23.04 10.84
CA SER A 530 8.82 22.15 12.00
C SER A 530 9.65 20.89 11.74
N ASP A 531 9.89 20.53 10.48
CA ASP A 531 10.83 19.47 10.10
C ASP A 531 12.29 19.84 10.35
N SER A 532 12.62 21.14 10.39
CA SER A 532 13.99 21.63 10.54
C SER A 532 14.18 22.65 11.67
N CYS A 533 13.10 23.33 12.08
CA CYS A 533 13.18 24.50 12.95
C CYS A 533 12.18 24.44 14.12
N LEU A 534 12.55 25.07 15.24
CA LEU A 534 11.74 25.22 16.44
C LEU A 534 11.65 26.69 16.81
N TRP A 535 10.45 27.16 17.15
CA TRP A 535 10.28 28.52 17.64
C TRP A 535 10.74 28.60 19.11
N ASN A 536 11.72 29.47 19.38
CA ASN A 536 12.13 29.80 20.73
C ASN A 536 11.37 31.05 21.18
N SER A 537 10.35 30.84 22.02
CA SER A 537 9.48 31.91 22.53
C SER A 537 10.23 32.92 23.42
N GLU A 538 11.22 32.48 24.20
CA GLU A 538 12.01 33.35 25.09
C GLU A 538 12.82 34.37 24.29
N LYS A 539 13.37 33.95 23.15
CA LYS A 539 14.20 34.79 22.28
C LYS A 539 13.43 35.38 21.09
N SER A 540 12.15 35.04 20.94
CA SER A 540 11.31 35.41 19.79
C SER A 540 12.03 35.15 18.45
N GLN A 541 12.69 34.00 18.35
CA GLN A 541 13.49 33.63 17.19
C GLN A 541 13.28 32.15 16.84
N CYS A 542 13.36 31.84 15.56
CA CYS A 542 13.35 30.47 15.09
C CYS A 542 14.78 29.89 15.14
N VAL A 543 14.92 28.70 15.72
CA VAL A 543 16.22 28.02 15.89
C VAL A 543 16.20 26.66 15.21
N VAL A 544 17.38 26.16 14.82
CA VAL A 544 17.52 24.81 14.24
C VAL A 544 17.19 23.77 15.32
N ILE A 545 16.36 22.78 14.96
CA ILE A 545 16.11 21.62 15.85
C ILE A 545 17.39 20.80 15.96
N SER A 546 17.82 20.50 17.19
CA SER A 546 18.92 19.56 17.41
C SER A 546 18.55 18.18 16.87
N CYS A 547 19.45 17.54 16.11
CA CYS A 547 19.23 16.21 15.55
C CYS A 547 18.84 15.17 16.62
N SER A 548 19.36 15.31 17.85
CA SER A 548 19.00 14.43 18.98
C SER A 548 17.53 14.49 19.41
N MET A 549 16.82 15.58 19.05
CA MET A 549 15.38 15.74 19.30
C MET A 549 14.53 15.09 18.20
N LEU A 550 15.10 14.79 17.03
CA LEU A 550 14.42 14.14 15.93
C LEU A 550 14.38 12.63 16.17
N LYS A 551 13.30 12.15 16.80
CA LYS A 551 13.12 10.74 17.15
C LYS A 551 12.66 9.86 15.99
N THR A 552 12.39 10.45 14.84
CA THR A 552 11.96 9.71 13.65
C THR A 552 12.95 9.93 12.53
N ARG A 553 13.19 8.85 11.77
CA ARG A 553 14.03 8.89 10.58
C ARG A 553 13.58 9.95 9.59
N ASP A 554 12.29 10.03 9.29
CA ASP A 554 11.82 10.92 8.23
C ASP A 554 12.05 12.39 8.59
N LEU A 555 11.78 12.78 9.84
CA LEU A 555 12.15 14.11 10.33
C LEU A 555 13.67 14.33 10.29
N CYS A 556 14.46 13.29 10.61
CA CYS A 556 15.92 13.36 10.56
C CYS A 556 16.46 13.56 9.13
N ILE A 557 16.01 12.76 8.17
CA ILE A 557 16.41 12.84 6.76
C ILE A 557 16.00 14.18 6.16
N GLN A 558 14.80 14.64 6.51
CA GLN A 558 14.25 15.93 6.08
C GLN A 558 14.95 17.11 6.75
N ASN A 559 15.68 16.92 7.85
CA ASN A 559 16.50 17.98 8.41
C ASN A 559 17.85 18.07 7.69
N TYR A 560 18.14 19.21 7.07
CA TYR A 560 19.34 19.39 6.24
C TYR A 560 20.64 19.28 7.05
N ASN A 561 20.56 19.53 8.37
CA ASN A 561 21.71 19.49 9.26
C ASN A 561 21.87 18.14 9.96
N CYS A 562 21.08 17.13 9.60
CA CYS A 562 21.10 15.82 10.24
C CYS A 562 21.31 14.67 9.25
N HIS A 563 21.64 13.51 9.80
CA HIS A 563 21.61 12.23 9.11
C HIS A 563 21.16 11.12 10.05
N TRP A 564 20.52 10.11 9.49
CA TRP A 564 20.01 8.96 10.21
C TRP A 564 20.93 7.76 10.00
N ILE A 565 21.63 7.32 11.04
CA ILE A 565 22.63 6.23 10.93
C ILE A 565 22.52 5.27 12.10
N GLN A 566 22.94 4.02 11.88
CA GLN A 566 23.14 3.05 12.95
C GLN A 566 24.41 3.40 13.74
N TYR A 567 24.29 3.54 15.05
CA TYR A 567 25.40 3.78 15.95
C TYR A 567 25.21 2.91 17.19
N GLN A 568 26.18 2.03 17.46
CA GLN A 568 26.13 1.11 18.61
C GLN A 568 24.80 0.34 18.68
N ASP A 569 24.43 -0.34 17.59
CA ASP A 569 23.24 -1.19 17.45
C ASP A 569 21.88 -0.47 17.43
N ALA A 570 21.82 0.84 17.65
CA ALA A 570 20.59 1.63 17.55
C ALA A 570 20.62 2.60 16.35
N MET A 571 19.49 2.72 15.65
CA MET A 571 19.31 3.79 14.65
C MET A 571 19.04 5.12 15.36
N GLN A 572 19.83 6.15 15.06
CA GLN A 572 19.67 7.47 15.66
C GLN A 572 19.91 8.61 14.68
N CYS A 573 19.34 9.76 14.99
CA CYS A 573 19.54 11.00 14.25
C CYS A 573 20.72 11.77 14.82
N LEU A 574 21.75 11.97 13.99
CA LEU A 574 22.98 12.64 14.36
C LEU A 574 23.23 13.89 13.51
N PRO A 575 23.98 14.88 14.03
CA PRO A 575 24.44 16.02 13.23
C PRO A 575 25.17 15.55 11.97
N PHE A 576 24.78 16.10 10.82
CA PHE A 576 25.40 15.80 9.54
C PHE A 576 26.88 16.22 9.53
N THR A 577 27.77 15.29 9.18
CA THR A 577 29.22 15.59 9.06
C THR A 577 29.72 15.52 7.62
N SER A 578 29.37 14.48 6.87
CA SER A 578 29.77 14.28 5.47
C SER A 578 29.02 13.07 4.91
N CYS A 579 28.80 13.07 3.59
CA CYS A 579 28.25 11.93 2.88
C CYS A 579 29.25 10.77 2.74
N ASP A 580 30.56 11.04 2.73
CA ASP A 580 31.59 10.02 2.43
C ASP A 580 31.66 8.87 3.44
N LYS A 581 31.03 9.05 4.61
CA LYS A 581 30.96 8.04 5.67
C LYS A 581 29.66 7.24 5.65
N LEU A 582 28.70 7.64 4.82
CA LEU A 582 27.39 7.02 4.75
C LEU A 582 27.44 5.93 3.66
N PRO A 583 27.15 4.67 3.98
CA PRO A 583 27.15 3.61 2.98
C PRO A 583 25.93 3.78 2.08
N GLY A 584 26.10 3.67 0.77
CA GLY A 584 24.99 3.72 -0.16
C GLY A 584 25.44 3.42 -1.57
N SER A 585 24.83 2.40 -2.18
CA SER A 585 25.20 1.92 -3.51
C SER A 585 24.59 2.73 -4.65
N ASN A 586 23.56 3.53 -4.36
CA ASN A 586 22.90 4.44 -5.29
C ASN A 586 22.52 5.75 -4.57
N SER A 587 22.26 6.82 -5.33
CA SER A 587 21.88 8.13 -4.78
C SER A 587 20.66 8.07 -3.87
N TYR A 588 19.74 7.16 -4.18
CA TYR A 588 18.52 7.00 -3.43
C TYR A 588 18.77 6.48 -2.01
N MET A 589 19.61 5.44 -1.86
CA MET A 589 20.11 4.99 -0.55
C MET A 589 20.74 6.12 0.23
N CYS A 590 21.50 6.96 -0.44
CA CYS A 590 22.18 8.08 0.19
C CYS A 590 21.21 9.12 0.75
N MET A 591 20.14 9.41 0.01
CA MET A 591 19.06 10.27 0.48
C MET A 591 18.30 9.68 1.68
N LEU A 592 18.36 8.37 1.91
CA LEU A 592 17.79 7.73 3.10
C LEU A 592 18.62 7.94 4.37
N TYR A 593 19.88 8.34 4.24
CA TYR A 593 20.68 8.76 5.39
C TYR A 593 20.56 10.26 5.60
N SER A 594 20.64 11.04 4.53
CA SER A 594 20.47 12.49 4.57
C SER A 594 20.15 12.98 3.17
N GLN A 595 19.20 13.90 3.06
CA GLN A 595 18.93 14.59 1.80
C GLN A 595 20.11 15.42 1.25
N ARG A 596 21.18 15.63 2.04
CA ARG A 596 22.45 16.21 1.53
C ARG A 596 23.20 15.25 0.63
N CYS A 597 22.97 13.96 0.79
CA CYS A 597 23.69 12.91 0.09
C CYS A 597 22.90 12.43 -1.10
N THR A 598 22.93 13.20 -2.18
CA THR A 598 22.19 12.90 -3.40
C THR A 598 23.02 12.12 -4.42
N GLN A 599 24.27 11.77 -4.11
CA GLN A 599 25.18 11.03 -4.98
C GLN A 599 25.76 9.79 -4.29
N THR A 600 26.38 8.91 -5.07
CA THR A 600 27.16 7.76 -4.62
C THR A 600 28.36 7.56 -5.54
N ASP A 601 29.41 6.91 -5.05
CA ASP A 601 30.48 6.31 -5.87
C ASP A 601 30.28 4.81 -6.15
N GLY A 602 29.11 4.27 -5.78
CA GLY A 602 28.75 2.85 -5.83
C GLY A 602 28.94 2.11 -4.49
N GLN A 603 29.64 2.72 -3.54
CA GLN A 603 29.85 2.14 -2.20
C GLN A 603 29.47 3.11 -1.08
N PHE A 604 29.89 4.36 -1.20
CA PHE A 604 29.63 5.43 -0.25
C PHE A 604 28.89 6.58 -0.91
N CYS A 605 28.12 7.26 -0.08
CA CYS A 605 27.39 8.43 -0.48
C CYS A 605 28.32 9.61 -0.71
N LYS A 606 27.89 10.50 -1.59
CA LYS A 606 28.56 11.75 -1.92
C LYS A 606 27.57 12.91 -1.82
N GLU A 607 28.08 14.05 -1.38
CA GLU A 607 27.32 15.30 -1.40
C GLU A 607 27.35 15.86 -2.83
N LEU A 608 26.27 16.55 -3.23
CA LEU A 608 26.28 17.35 -4.45
C LEU A 608 27.19 18.58 -4.27
N SER A 609 28.49 18.35 -4.31
CA SER A 609 29.48 19.40 -4.47
C SER A 609 29.34 19.95 -5.89
N TYR A 610 28.75 21.15 -6.04
CA TYR A 610 28.71 21.88 -7.32
C TYR A 610 30.12 22.07 -7.94
N ALA A 611 31.18 21.90 -7.14
CA ALA A 611 32.57 22.00 -7.56
C ALA A 611 33.12 20.70 -8.17
N ASP A 612 32.58 19.52 -7.84
CA ASP A 612 33.01 18.24 -8.40
C ASP A 612 32.18 17.87 -9.64
N SER A 613 32.50 18.55 -10.74
CA SER A 613 31.97 18.35 -12.11
C SER A 613 32.18 16.95 -12.71
N LYS A 614 32.64 15.97 -11.93
CA LYS A 614 33.09 14.66 -12.43
C LYS A 614 31.95 13.66 -12.62
N ASN A 615 30.92 13.71 -11.77
CA ASN A 615 29.81 12.77 -11.87
C ASN A 615 28.69 13.40 -12.71
N LYS A 616 28.74 13.16 -14.02
CA LYS A 616 27.64 13.40 -14.96
C LYS A 616 26.80 12.13 -15.11
N CYS A 617 25.54 12.20 -15.52
CA CYS A 617 24.77 10.98 -15.75
C CYS A 617 25.46 10.06 -16.74
N SER A 618 26.09 10.60 -17.78
CA SER A 618 26.88 9.84 -18.76
C SER A 618 28.07 9.06 -18.19
N SER A 619 28.53 9.37 -16.98
CA SER A 619 29.61 8.63 -16.30
C SER A 619 29.12 7.40 -15.53
N ILE A 620 27.81 7.23 -15.36
CA ILE A 620 27.21 6.11 -14.63
C ILE A 620 27.03 4.93 -15.58
N ALA A 621 27.83 3.89 -15.37
CA ALA A 621 27.90 2.74 -16.27
C ALA A 621 26.81 1.68 -16.00
N ASP A 622 26.12 1.74 -14.87
CA ASP A 622 25.17 0.70 -14.43
C ASP A 622 23.73 1.22 -14.34
N TYR A 623 22.77 0.35 -14.70
CA TYR A 623 21.34 0.65 -14.68
C TYR A 623 20.82 1.00 -13.29
N THR A 624 21.17 0.20 -12.28
CA THR A 624 20.72 0.37 -10.89
C THR A 624 21.23 1.68 -10.31
N ASN A 625 22.45 2.06 -10.67
CA ASN A 625 23.04 3.33 -10.22
C ASN A 625 22.60 4.53 -11.06
N CYS A 626 22.08 4.33 -12.26
CA CYS A 626 21.58 5.42 -13.09
C CYS A 626 20.18 5.87 -12.68
N TYR A 627 19.33 4.91 -12.29
CA TYR A 627 17.93 5.18 -12.00
C TYR A 627 17.76 5.97 -10.69
N LEU A 628 17.10 7.14 -10.76
CA LEU A 628 16.90 8.11 -9.65
C LEU A 628 18.19 8.72 -9.08
N THR A 629 19.31 8.57 -9.78
CA THR A 629 20.52 9.29 -9.44
C THR A 629 20.45 10.72 -9.91
N VAL A 630 21.00 11.60 -9.08
CA VAL A 630 21.14 13.02 -9.34
C VAL A 630 22.61 13.30 -9.57
N ALA A 631 22.97 13.53 -10.83
CA ALA A 631 24.32 13.93 -11.19
C ALA A 631 24.45 15.45 -11.24
N SER A 632 25.66 15.93 -11.48
CA SER A 632 25.96 17.36 -11.62
C SER A 632 25.24 18.03 -12.80
N ASP A 633 24.81 17.27 -13.80
CA ASP A 633 24.10 17.75 -14.98
C ASP A 633 22.58 17.57 -14.92
N GLY A 634 22.04 16.81 -13.95
CA GLY A 634 20.60 16.70 -13.72
C GLY A 634 20.15 15.32 -13.20
N VAL A 635 18.85 15.04 -13.32
CA VAL A 635 18.27 13.72 -13.03
C VAL A 635 18.74 12.73 -14.08
N CYS A 636 19.27 11.60 -13.64
CA CYS A 636 19.75 10.54 -14.51
C CYS A 636 18.66 9.56 -14.92
N ARG A 637 18.78 9.09 -16.16
CA ARG A 637 17.91 8.08 -16.78
C ARG A 637 18.71 7.10 -17.59
N TRP A 638 18.26 5.85 -17.55
CA TRP A 638 18.90 4.79 -18.30
C TRP A 638 18.25 4.65 -19.66
N ASN A 639 19.02 4.81 -20.73
CA ASN A 639 18.56 4.49 -22.07
C ASN A 639 18.70 2.98 -22.30
N THR A 640 17.57 2.27 -22.39
CA THR A 640 17.55 0.82 -22.56
C THR A 640 18.11 0.38 -23.91
N LYS A 641 18.03 1.22 -24.96
CA LYS A 641 18.54 0.92 -26.30
C LYS A 641 20.05 1.07 -26.40
N THR A 642 20.58 2.18 -25.88
CA THR A 642 22.02 2.46 -25.93
C THR A 642 22.79 1.84 -24.77
N GLN A 643 22.10 1.34 -23.75
CA GLN A 643 22.69 0.87 -22.49
C GLN A 643 23.60 1.91 -21.86
N THR A 644 23.20 3.18 -21.93
CA THR A 644 23.94 4.29 -21.31
C THR A 644 23.03 5.12 -20.44
N CYS A 645 23.59 5.66 -19.37
CA CYS A 645 22.93 6.64 -18.55
C CYS A 645 23.02 8.02 -19.22
N TYR A 646 21.91 8.76 -19.23
CA TYR A 646 21.81 10.09 -19.80
C TYR A 646 21.04 11.01 -18.86
N THR A 647 21.17 12.30 -19.09
CA THR A 647 20.61 13.35 -18.25
C THR A 647 19.27 13.78 -18.82
N LEU A 648 18.24 13.84 -17.97
CA LEU A 648 17.01 14.54 -18.32
C LEU A 648 17.23 16.05 -18.16
N SER A 649 17.14 16.78 -19.26
CA SER A 649 17.18 18.24 -19.28
C SER A 649 15.81 18.86 -19.50
N GLU A 650 14.88 18.11 -20.10
CA GLU A 650 13.55 18.57 -20.49
C GLU A 650 12.51 17.47 -20.24
N CYS A 651 11.27 17.87 -19.90
CA CYS A 651 10.18 16.93 -19.66
C CYS A 651 9.82 16.10 -20.91
N ASN A 652 9.95 16.67 -22.11
CA ASN A 652 9.65 16.00 -23.39
C ASN A 652 10.54 14.76 -23.67
N GLN A 653 11.66 14.62 -22.96
CA GLN A 653 12.54 13.45 -23.03
C GLN A 653 11.99 12.25 -22.24
N ILE A 654 10.94 12.48 -21.43
CA ILE A 654 10.25 11.43 -20.67
C ILE A 654 9.12 10.87 -21.54
N THR A 655 9.28 9.63 -21.98
CA THR A 655 8.32 8.94 -22.86
C THR A 655 7.33 8.06 -22.10
N GLU A 656 7.44 7.97 -20.78
CA GLU A 656 6.62 7.10 -19.93
C GLU A 656 5.84 7.94 -18.91
N MET A 657 4.53 7.69 -18.82
CA MET A 657 3.60 8.44 -17.97
C MET A 657 3.97 8.39 -16.49
N SER A 658 4.32 7.20 -15.99
CA SER A 658 4.72 6.99 -14.60
C SER A 658 5.96 7.83 -14.25
N LEU A 659 6.95 7.85 -15.14
CA LEU A 659 8.19 8.63 -14.95
C LEU A 659 7.96 10.14 -14.97
N CYS A 660 6.94 10.58 -15.71
CA CYS A 660 6.54 11.98 -15.74
C CYS A 660 5.94 12.38 -14.38
N GLY A 661 5.10 11.52 -13.78
CA GLY A 661 4.51 11.72 -12.47
C GLY A 661 5.51 11.83 -11.31
N ILE A 662 6.67 11.18 -11.41
CA ILE A 662 7.76 11.33 -10.42
C ILE A 662 8.29 12.77 -10.38
N ASN A 663 8.23 13.47 -11.52
CA ASN A 663 8.69 14.85 -11.66
C ASN A 663 7.50 15.83 -11.67
N ASN A 664 6.42 15.53 -10.94
CA ASN A 664 5.17 16.31 -10.92
C ASN A 664 5.32 17.79 -10.52
N TYR A 665 6.47 18.19 -9.97
CA TYR A 665 6.77 19.60 -9.71
C TYR A 665 7.37 20.34 -10.91
N ALA A 666 7.86 19.64 -11.93
CA ALA A 666 8.43 20.23 -13.15
C ALA A 666 7.65 19.83 -14.41
N CYS A 667 7.07 18.63 -14.39
CA CYS A 667 6.52 17.96 -15.55
C CYS A 667 5.11 17.44 -15.29
N TYR A 668 4.28 17.45 -16.32
CA TYR A 668 2.97 16.81 -16.31
C TYR A 668 2.78 15.97 -17.57
N TRP A 669 2.00 14.90 -17.46
CA TRP A 669 1.69 14.06 -18.60
C TRP A 669 0.51 14.66 -19.38
N ASN A 670 0.75 15.05 -20.64
CA ASN A 670 -0.30 15.46 -21.53
C ASN A 670 -0.92 14.23 -22.20
N PHE A 671 -2.08 13.82 -21.71
CA PHE A 671 -2.81 12.68 -22.25
C PHE A 671 -3.26 12.89 -23.71
N GLN A 672 -3.47 14.12 -24.18
CA GLN A 672 -3.91 14.37 -25.56
C GLN A 672 -2.79 14.05 -26.56
N THR A 673 -1.56 14.46 -26.25
CA THR A 673 -0.39 14.26 -27.10
C THR A 673 0.40 13.00 -26.75
N ASN A 674 0.08 12.35 -25.63
CA ASN A 674 0.83 11.23 -25.07
C ASN A 674 2.33 11.56 -24.87
N THR A 675 2.60 12.78 -24.37
CA THR A 675 3.95 13.30 -24.11
C THR A 675 4.02 13.90 -22.71
N CYS A 676 5.19 13.82 -22.08
CA CYS A 676 5.47 14.54 -20.86
C CYS A 676 5.91 15.97 -21.20
N ASN A 677 5.24 16.98 -20.66
CA ASN A 677 5.51 18.38 -20.96
C ASN A 677 5.87 19.12 -19.67
N SER A 678 6.59 20.24 -19.78
CA SER A 678 6.86 21.11 -18.63
C SER A 678 5.58 21.77 -18.14
N ILE A 679 5.43 21.89 -16.82
CA ILE A 679 4.32 22.61 -16.20
C ILE A 679 4.48 24.11 -16.45
N THR A 680 3.37 24.80 -16.66
CA THR A 680 3.29 26.27 -16.62
C THR A 680 2.16 26.68 -15.67
N CYS A 681 2.20 27.89 -15.11
CA CYS A 681 1.12 28.35 -14.23
C CYS A 681 -0.23 28.27 -14.95
N SER A 682 -0.28 28.62 -16.25
CA SER A 682 -1.51 28.61 -17.04
C SER A 682 -2.20 27.25 -17.18
N MET A 683 -1.50 26.14 -16.88
CA MET A 683 -2.06 24.79 -16.93
C MET A 683 -2.81 24.40 -15.65
N VAL A 684 -2.58 25.13 -14.55
CA VAL A 684 -3.21 24.84 -13.27
C VAL A 684 -4.59 25.49 -13.24
N THR A 685 -5.63 24.67 -13.13
CA THR A 685 -7.03 25.11 -13.14
C THR A 685 -7.64 25.21 -11.75
N ASN A 686 -6.93 24.77 -10.71
CA ASN A 686 -7.39 24.82 -9.33
C ASN A 686 -6.65 25.91 -8.55
N PRO A 687 -7.36 26.83 -7.87
CA PRO A 687 -6.75 27.86 -7.04
C PRO A 687 -5.77 27.33 -5.99
N SER A 688 -6.07 26.17 -5.38
CA SER A 688 -5.24 25.61 -4.31
C SER A 688 -3.92 25.01 -4.79
N ASP A 689 -3.84 24.65 -6.07
CA ASP A 689 -2.63 24.07 -6.67
C ASP A 689 -1.76 25.15 -7.34
N CYS A 690 -2.28 26.38 -7.46
CA CYS A 690 -1.59 27.51 -8.08
C CYS A 690 -0.59 28.17 -7.11
N THR A 691 0.52 27.47 -6.88
CA THR A 691 1.54 27.86 -5.90
C THR A 691 2.87 28.12 -6.58
N TYR A 692 3.58 27.07 -6.97
CA TYR A 692 4.87 27.13 -7.64
C TYR A 692 5.14 25.83 -8.41
N PHE A 693 6.11 25.88 -9.32
CA PHE A 693 6.67 24.69 -9.97
C PHE A 693 8.16 24.91 -10.25
N ASP A 694 8.92 23.84 -10.52
CA ASP A 694 10.30 23.95 -10.96
C ASP A 694 10.33 24.14 -12.48
N SER A 695 10.92 25.24 -12.94
CA SER A 695 10.96 25.59 -14.36
C SER A 695 11.79 24.59 -15.18
N TYR A 696 12.67 23.84 -14.52
CA TYR A 696 13.56 22.89 -15.16
C TYR A 696 13.70 21.62 -14.33
N ILE A 697 13.72 20.47 -15.00
CA ILE A 697 14.08 19.19 -14.36
C ILE A 697 15.58 19.12 -13.99
N ASN A 698 16.39 20.06 -14.47
CA ASN A 698 17.86 20.04 -14.40
C ASN A 698 18.44 20.64 -13.11
N PHE A 699 17.85 20.43 -11.93
CA PHE A 699 18.44 20.75 -10.62
C PHE A 699 18.90 22.21 -10.37
N SER A 700 18.71 23.11 -11.34
CA SER A 700 19.07 24.52 -11.25
C SER A 700 18.16 25.29 -10.28
N PHE A 701 17.07 24.64 -9.83
CA PHE A 701 16.10 25.11 -8.85
C PHE A 701 15.56 26.50 -9.18
N GLN A 702 15.15 26.67 -10.43
CA GLN A 702 14.49 27.90 -10.84
C GLN A 702 13.00 27.73 -10.61
N ILE A 703 12.60 27.97 -9.36
CA ILE A 703 11.18 27.93 -8.98
C ILE A 703 10.46 29.07 -9.71
N GLN A 704 9.50 28.72 -10.56
CA GLN A 704 8.54 29.66 -11.10
C GLN A 704 7.38 29.76 -10.12
N MET A 705 7.24 30.94 -9.55
CA MET A 705 6.12 31.28 -8.67
C MET A 705 4.85 31.50 -9.49
N CYS A 706 3.73 31.03 -8.98
CA CYS A 706 2.41 31.23 -9.54
C CYS A 706 1.51 32.01 -8.57
N ILE A 707 0.55 32.75 -9.12
CA ILE A 707 -0.49 33.41 -8.36
C ILE A 707 -1.85 33.16 -9.02
N TRP A 708 -2.84 32.84 -8.18
CA TRP A 708 -4.21 32.68 -8.63
C TRP A 708 -4.90 34.04 -8.71
N ASN A 709 -5.49 34.34 -9.87
CA ASN A 709 -6.41 35.48 -10.02
C ASN A 709 -7.77 34.96 -10.51
N THR A 710 -8.03 35.03 -11.82
CA THR A 710 -9.13 34.31 -12.49
C THR A 710 -8.66 32.99 -13.09
N THR A 711 -7.39 32.94 -13.47
CA THR A 711 -6.63 31.74 -13.85
C THR A 711 -5.28 31.79 -13.12
N CYS A 712 -4.59 30.65 -13.09
CA CYS A 712 -3.24 30.59 -12.54
C CYS A 712 -2.24 31.20 -13.53
N GLN A 713 -1.43 32.16 -13.08
CA GLN A 713 -0.46 32.88 -13.91
C GLN A 713 0.87 33.06 -13.19
N ASN A 714 1.94 33.34 -13.96
CA ASN A 714 3.25 33.60 -13.38
C ASN A 714 3.17 34.81 -12.45
N ALA A 715 3.66 34.67 -11.22
CA ALA A 715 3.66 35.75 -10.26
C ALA A 715 4.75 36.78 -10.62
N THR A 716 4.33 37.98 -11.00
CA THR A 716 5.23 39.14 -11.17
C THR A 716 5.46 39.87 -9.84
N ASN A 717 4.49 39.78 -8.93
CA ASN A 717 4.56 40.27 -7.55
C ASN A 717 3.98 39.20 -6.62
N LEU A 718 4.67 38.93 -5.50
CA LEU A 718 4.22 37.99 -4.47
C LEU A 718 3.32 38.70 -3.47
N ASN A 719 2.08 39.00 -3.86
CA ASN A 719 1.02 39.43 -2.94
C ASN A 719 0.48 38.23 -2.14
N LEU A 720 1.38 37.56 -1.45
CA LEU A 720 1.09 36.47 -0.52
C LEU A 720 0.87 37.03 0.88
N THR A 721 0.13 36.31 1.71
CA THR A 721 -0.10 36.63 3.12
C THR A 721 0.93 35.92 4.01
N SER A 722 1.00 36.30 5.28
CA SER A 722 1.84 35.60 6.27
C SER A 722 1.60 34.09 6.30
N ASN A 723 0.34 33.65 6.12
CA ASN A 723 -0.05 32.24 6.21
C ASN A 723 0.37 31.39 5.01
N ASN A 724 0.65 32.00 3.86
CA ASN A 724 0.94 31.25 2.63
C ASN A 724 2.26 31.64 1.95
N CYS A 725 2.95 32.67 2.43
CA CYS A 725 4.24 33.08 1.88
C CYS A 725 5.26 31.94 1.89
N TYR A 726 5.47 31.30 3.05
CA TYR A 726 6.49 30.25 3.17
C TYR A 726 6.13 28.97 2.41
N THR A 727 4.88 28.51 2.49
CA THR A 727 4.42 27.27 1.86
C THR A 727 4.27 27.38 0.35
N ASN A 728 3.66 28.46 -0.13
CA ASN A 728 3.39 28.62 -1.57
C ASN A 728 4.64 29.03 -2.36
N THR A 729 5.77 29.31 -1.70
CA THR A 729 7.05 29.67 -2.34
C THR A 729 8.11 28.57 -2.27
N ALA A 730 7.68 27.33 -2.04
CA ALA A 730 8.57 26.20 -1.82
C ALA A 730 9.60 26.47 -0.71
N ARG A 731 9.24 27.28 0.30
CA ARG A 731 10.09 27.66 1.44
C ARG A 731 11.30 28.51 1.09
N THR A 732 11.31 29.13 -0.10
CA THR A 732 12.41 30.01 -0.54
C THR A 732 12.19 31.49 -0.23
N TYR A 733 10.98 31.82 0.21
CA TYR A 733 10.61 33.13 0.73
C TYR A 733 10.04 32.98 2.13
N ARG A 734 10.05 34.09 2.88
CA ARG A 734 9.56 34.18 4.25
C ARG A 734 8.78 35.48 4.44
N TRP A 735 7.99 35.52 5.49
CA TRP A 735 7.36 36.74 5.93
C TRP A 735 8.38 37.67 6.60
N SER A 736 8.42 38.94 6.17
CA SER A 736 9.46 39.91 6.55
C SER A 736 9.27 40.56 7.93
N LYS A 737 8.17 40.25 8.64
CA LYS A 737 7.87 40.78 9.98
C LYS A 737 7.40 39.67 10.92
N ASN A 738 7.51 39.89 12.22
CA ASN A 738 6.99 38.97 13.24
C ASN A 738 5.53 39.28 13.62
N ASN A 739 4.72 39.73 12.66
CA ASN A 739 3.28 39.94 12.82
C ASN A 739 2.56 39.67 11.49
N ASP A 740 1.30 39.26 11.55
CA ASP A 740 0.57 38.80 10.36
C ASP A 740 0.18 39.94 9.40
N THR A 741 0.16 41.19 9.90
CA THR A 741 -0.46 42.33 9.20
C THR A 741 0.53 43.26 8.50
N ASP A 742 1.78 43.35 8.94
CA ASP A 742 2.68 44.45 8.51
C ASP A 742 3.88 43.97 7.68
N GLY A 743 3.87 42.71 7.25
CA GLY A 743 4.94 42.11 6.48
C GLY A 743 4.70 42.03 4.97
N SER A 744 5.74 41.56 4.30
CA SER A 744 5.80 41.25 2.88
C SER A 744 6.47 39.90 2.71
N CYS A 745 6.18 39.21 1.60
CA CYS A 745 6.84 37.96 1.26
C CYS A 745 8.20 38.24 0.60
N GLU A 746 9.29 38.01 1.33
CA GLU A 746 10.66 38.35 0.91
C GLU A 746 11.52 37.12 0.67
N SER A 747 12.43 37.20 -0.30
CA SER A 747 13.33 36.09 -0.60
C SER A 747 14.35 35.91 0.51
N CYS A 748 14.56 34.67 0.93
CA CYS A 748 15.56 34.34 1.95
C CYS A 748 17.00 34.55 1.47
N LEU A 749 17.25 34.66 0.16
CA LEU A 749 18.57 34.92 -0.40
C LEU A 749 18.97 36.41 -0.38
N GLN A 750 18.03 37.35 -0.24
CA GLN A 750 18.35 38.79 -0.25
C GLN A 750 19.08 39.25 1.03
N SER A 751 18.79 38.61 2.17
CA SER A 751 19.38 38.97 3.47
C SER A 751 20.90 38.74 3.51
N THR A 752 21.39 37.65 2.92
CA THR A 752 22.83 37.33 2.88
C THR A 752 23.62 38.29 2.00
N ILE A 753 23.05 38.71 0.87
CA ILE A 753 23.69 39.69 -0.04
C ILE A 753 23.79 41.06 0.63
N LEU A 754 22.74 41.49 1.34
CA LEU A 754 22.74 42.78 2.02
C LEU A 754 23.77 42.82 3.16
N ASN A 755 23.88 41.74 3.95
CA ASN A 755 24.88 41.61 5.01
C ASN A 755 26.31 41.58 4.46
N LEU A 756 26.55 40.86 3.36
CA LEU A 756 27.85 40.87 2.67
C LEU A 756 28.19 42.26 2.12
N ALA A 757 27.23 42.94 1.50
CA ALA A 757 27.42 44.31 1.00
C ALA A 757 27.75 45.28 2.15
N LEU A 758 27.07 45.18 3.29
CA LEU A 758 27.35 45.96 4.50
C LEU A 758 28.74 45.67 5.08
N ILE A 759 29.14 44.39 5.15
CA ILE A 759 30.49 44.01 5.61
C ILE A 759 31.55 44.56 4.65
N LEU A 760 31.34 44.46 3.34
CA LEU A 760 32.26 45.05 2.35
C LEU A 760 32.31 46.58 2.44
N LEU A 761 31.19 47.24 2.76
CA LEU A 761 31.13 48.68 3.01
C LEU A 761 31.88 49.07 4.29
N ILE A 762 31.75 48.29 5.36
CA ILE A 762 32.49 48.50 6.62
C ILE A 762 33.99 48.23 6.45
N ILE A 763 34.39 47.26 5.62
CA ILE A 763 35.81 46.98 5.33
C ILE A 763 36.43 48.05 4.40
N SER A 764 35.62 48.75 3.62
CA SER A 764 36.09 49.80 2.69
C SER A 764 36.08 51.21 3.27
N ILE A 765 35.53 51.39 4.47
CA ILE A 765 35.68 52.58 5.32
C ILE A 765 36.85 52.34 6.27
#